data_AF-S0EZF1-F1
#
_entry.id   AF-S0EZF1-F1
#
_cell.length_a   1.000
_cell.length_b   1.000
_cell.length_c   1.000
_cell.angle_alpha   90.00
_cell.angle_beta   90.00
_cell.angle_gamma   90.00
#
_symmetry.space_group_name_H-M   'P 1'
#
loop_
_entity.id
_entity.type
_entity.pdbx_description
1 polymer ?
#
loop_
_entity_poly.entity_id
_entity_poly.type
_entity_poly.pdbx_seq_one_letter_code
_entity_poly.pdbx_strand_id
1 'polypeptide(L)'
;MEIDPARDKVESSLEIEEAAVESTAAEPIASPSCDRLRLRDGLLILLLPLIGLLVGLRTVAVATLPHILTPDPGINYQEVTDRLPIPALLNWNLTIVQNLLDLRDMPFPLLILLGVVGGILLLCIALCLFNPIYRPLVLEPATNPSLAGANHLSGTLRLQQPKRFWYVALLCGVPLLGFWLLIGVLMPPATPVSKYMLVAAPWSPLWALRLMALGMALWVGLHPDGLLWNDSLTEKKRLFSYQKLLVRGALWGIITWVFTRLTVPSGLEPLLTRLQALGTFNTAEWRWVVSHYLFSVGAAWFAAGLFLLILGRLGLATKARFGLTALAVVAFCISFWIQRPFSASALARRFDLQPDVLNAISVPYSPRRPGSGVPDGLAAAQALARRLYLPMGQNSARPMRSVLLFQPSGNVINVTQMGYTINGLSATRESALKARDFLLKRRYHSALSWIATEHLCDCSTLRFDTTSALDVLLSDLSNGPHLSRVGSVVTTLFFICAATPQNHALLDKWANPQSFACPDRFSKRLIGDLYRRFGDVKNALKWYRAADMPSTFMARIRAERPLFHTGTVYGILRLNGRPLAGVRVGIMPWRLNGLPPLQEVLLANAFHEVLAPSGNGPLFPPFHPIPFAFRWISGSDVTDSNGAFRIQNLTEGQYRVVVELPPSIQLNPPFDPRIRVMNPPLPFSLHYANQTVNLGIIDIFYRGPVATPRSATQSLPSTSGRPGAEP
;
A
#
# COMPACT_ATOMS: atom_id res chain seq x y z
N MET A 1 18.51 7.20 -52.72
CA MET A 1 19.95 7.33 -52.46
C MET A 1 20.25 6.34 -51.35
N GLU A 2 20.92 5.21 -51.56
CA GLU A 2 21.82 4.82 -52.64
C GLU A 2 21.71 3.30 -52.77
N ILE A 3 21.52 2.84 -53.99
CA ILE A 3 21.44 1.45 -54.42
C ILE A 3 22.82 1.17 -55.01
N ASP A 4 23.42 0.03 -54.71
CA ASP A 4 24.53 -0.48 -55.51
C ASP A 4 24.36 -1.98 -55.82
N PRO A 5 24.19 -2.36 -57.09
CA PRO A 5 24.14 -3.73 -57.57
C PRO A 5 25.32 -4.08 -58.49
N ALA A 6 25.85 -5.30 -58.38
CA ALA A 6 26.69 -5.93 -59.42
C ALA A 6 26.25 -7.40 -59.56
N ARG A 7 25.72 -7.87 -60.71
CA ARG A 7 26.40 -8.23 -61.99
C ARG A 7 27.52 -9.27 -61.74
N ASP A 8 27.65 -10.37 -62.47
CA ASP A 8 27.19 -10.73 -63.81
C ASP A 8 27.35 -12.26 -64.08
N LYS A 9 26.50 -12.75 -65.01
CA LYS A 9 26.71 -13.74 -66.10
C LYS A 9 27.33 -15.14 -65.91
N VAL A 10 26.74 -16.12 -66.62
CA VAL A 10 27.27 -16.89 -67.79
C VAL A 10 26.28 -18.06 -68.06
N GLU A 11 25.48 -17.99 -69.14
CA GLU A 11 25.47 -18.89 -70.36
C GLU A 11 25.12 -20.37 -70.07
N SER A 12 23.98 -20.93 -70.50
CA SER A 12 23.47 -21.30 -71.85
C SER A 12 23.91 -22.69 -72.34
N SER A 13 22.94 -23.63 -72.38
CA SER A 13 22.84 -24.84 -73.23
C SER A 13 21.77 -25.73 -72.57
N LEU A 14 20.54 -25.94 -73.06
CA LEU A 14 20.04 -26.31 -74.39
C LEU A 14 20.63 -27.62 -74.90
N GLU A 15 20.17 -28.72 -74.29
CA GLU A 15 20.10 -30.03 -74.95
C GLU A 15 18.69 -30.59 -74.77
N ILE A 16 18.09 -30.90 -75.92
CA ILE A 16 16.82 -31.58 -76.13
C ILE A 16 17.18 -33.05 -76.27
N GLU A 17 16.67 -33.91 -75.38
CA GLU A 17 16.55 -35.34 -75.65
C GLU A 17 15.09 -35.76 -75.40
N GLU A 18 14.40 -36.02 -76.51
CA GLU A 18 13.21 -36.86 -76.55
C GLU A 18 13.65 -38.31 -76.31
N ALA A 19 13.18 -38.91 -75.22
CA ALA A 19 13.13 -40.35 -75.06
C ALA A 19 11.72 -40.75 -74.62
N ALA A 20 11.13 -41.62 -75.43
CA ALA A 20 9.75 -42.07 -75.33
C ALA A 20 9.61 -43.27 -74.37
N VAL A 21 8.37 -43.43 -73.88
CA VAL A 21 7.75 -44.68 -73.37
C VAL A 21 8.26 -45.20 -72.02
N GLU A 22 7.42 -45.10 -70.97
CA GLU A 22 6.70 -46.27 -70.43
C GLU A 22 5.61 -45.85 -69.44
N SER A 23 4.36 -46.16 -69.78
CA SER A 23 3.17 -45.96 -68.94
C SER A 23 3.20 -46.97 -67.78
N THR A 24 3.76 -46.57 -66.64
CA THR A 24 3.55 -47.26 -65.36
C THR A 24 2.32 -46.67 -64.66
N ALA A 25 1.39 -47.57 -64.31
CA ALA A 25 0.15 -47.26 -63.64
C ALA A 25 0.39 -46.37 -62.41
N ALA A 26 -0.39 -45.29 -62.31
CA ALA A 26 -0.38 -44.39 -61.17
C ALA A 26 -0.69 -45.16 -59.88
N GLU A 27 0.34 -45.42 -59.07
CA GLU A 27 0.13 -45.64 -57.64
C GLU A 27 -0.59 -44.42 -57.08
N PRO A 28 -1.65 -44.60 -56.27
CA PRO A 28 -2.32 -43.49 -55.63
C PRO A 28 -1.30 -42.81 -54.73
N ILE A 29 -0.84 -41.62 -55.13
CA ILE A 29 -0.05 -40.72 -54.31
C ILE A 29 -0.76 -40.65 -52.96
N ALA A 30 -0.15 -41.29 -51.96
CA ALA A 30 -0.60 -41.22 -50.59
C ALA A 30 -0.66 -39.74 -50.26
N SER A 31 -1.90 -39.22 -50.20
CA SER A 31 -2.15 -37.83 -49.87
C SER A 31 -1.33 -37.46 -48.63
N PRO A 32 -0.67 -36.29 -48.57
CA PRO A 32 0.01 -35.82 -47.38
C PRO A 32 -1.06 -35.55 -46.31
N SER A 33 -1.44 -36.62 -45.62
CA SER A 33 -2.41 -36.67 -44.54
C SER A 33 -1.81 -36.16 -43.23
N CYS A 34 -0.57 -35.66 -43.28
CA CYS A 34 0.19 -35.18 -42.12
C CYS A 34 -0.07 -33.70 -41.76
N ASP A 35 -0.58 -32.87 -42.69
CA ASP A 35 -0.63 -31.41 -42.46
C ASP A 35 -1.98 -30.84 -42.02
N ARG A 36 -2.95 -31.70 -41.70
CA ARG A 36 -4.23 -31.27 -41.11
C ARG A 36 -4.09 -31.08 -39.60
N LEU A 37 -3.23 -30.14 -39.20
CA LEU A 37 -3.30 -29.48 -37.90
C LEU A 37 -4.59 -28.64 -37.90
N ARG A 38 -5.71 -29.30 -37.60
CA ARG A 38 -7.05 -28.72 -37.66
C ARG A 38 -7.13 -27.56 -36.67
N LEU A 39 -7.35 -26.36 -37.20
CA LEU A 39 -7.87 -25.13 -36.59
C LEU A 39 -8.52 -25.23 -35.19
N ARG A 40 -9.35 -26.27 -35.02
CA ARG A 40 -10.10 -26.59 -33.79
C ARG A 40 -9.18 -26.85 -32.60
N ASP A 41 -8.01 -27.44 -32.82
CA ASP A 41 -7.03 -27.75 -31.78
C ASP A 41 -6.29 -26.48 -31.35
N GLY A 42 -6.01 -25.57 -32.28
CA GLY A 42 -5.44 -24.24 -32.01
C GLY A 42 -6.35 -23.35 -31.16
N LEU A 43 -7.67 -23.37 -31.44
CA LEU A 43 -8.69 -22.65 -30.67
C LEU A 43 -8.67 -23.07 -29.19
N LEU A 44 -8.66 -24.37 -28.92
CA LEU A 44 -8.77 -24.90 -27.57
C LEU A 44 -7.53 -24.59 -26.72
N ILE A 45 -6.35 -24.53 -27.36
CA ILE A 45 -5.08 -24.13 -26.73
C ILE A 45 -5.10 -22.65 -26.32
N LEU A 46 -5.76 -21.77 -27.07
CA LEU A 46 -5.84 -20.34 -26.77
C LEU A 46 -6.97 -19.98 -25.79
N LEU A 47 -8.05 -20.75 -25.81
CA LEU A 47 -9.25 -20.50 -25.00
C LEU A 47 -9.03 -20.83 -23.51
N LEU A 48 -8.27 -21.89 -23.20
CA LEU A 48 -7.90 -22.27 -21.83
C LEU A 48 -7.07 -21.20 -21.08
N PRO A 49 -5.97 -20.66 -21.65
CA PRO A 49 -5.19 -19.57 -21.05
C PRO A 49 -6.02 -18.31 -20.86
N LEU A 50 -6.93 -18.00 -21.79
CA LEU A 50 -7.77 -16.80 -21.72
C LEU A 50 -8.81 -16.90 -20.60
N ILE A 51 -9.48 -18.06 -20.46
CA ILE A 51 -10.34 -18.35 -19.31
C ILE A 51 -9.53 -18.28 -18.01
N GLY A 52 -8.33 -18.88 -17.98
CA GLY A 52 -7.44 -18.82 -16.84
C GLY A 52 -7.05 -17.38 -16.45
N LEU A 53 -6.77 -16.53 -17.43
CA LEU A 53 -6.49 -15.10 -17.23
C LEU A 53 -7.70 -14.36 -16.67
N LEU A 54 -8.91 -14.59 -17.21
CA LEU A 54 -10.14 -13.96 -16.74
C LEU A 54 -10.51 -14.39 -15.31
N VAL A 55 -10.35 -15.68 -14.99
CA VAL A 55 -10.51 -16.20 -13.63
C VAL A 55 -9.47 -15.60 -12.69
N GLY A 56 -8.22 -15.45 -13.17
CA GLY A 56 -7.14 -14.76 -12.46
C GLY A 56 -7.47 -13.30 -12.16
N LEU A 57 -7.95 -12.55 -13.17
CA LEU A 57 -8.39 -11.16 -13.04
C LEU A 57 -9.52 -11.01 -12.03
N ARG A 58 -10.53 -11.88 -12.09
CA ARG A 58 -11.62 -11.87 -11.10
C ARG A 58 -11.13 -12.20 -9.70
N THR A 59 -10.24 -13.19 -9.56
CA THR A 59 -9.66 -13.55 -8.26
C THR A 59 -8.86 -12.39 -7.66
N VAL A 60 -8.08 -11.68 -8.49
CA VAL A 60 -7.40 -10.46 -8.10
C VAL A 60 -8.39 -9.38 -7.68
N ALA A 61 -9.45 -9.15 -8.46
CA ALA A 61 -10.46 -8.13 -8.14
C ALA A 61 -11.15 -8.42 -6.80
N VAL A 62 -11.62 -9.65 -6.59
CA VAL A 62 -12.26 -10.10 -5.34
C VAL A 62 -11.33 -9.89 -4.14
N ALA A 63 -10.04 -10.25 -4.26
CA ALA A 63 -9.10 -10.14 -3.16
C ALA A 63 -8.62 -8.70 -2.92
N THR A 64 -8.47 -7.87 -3.96
CA THR A 64 -7.90 -6.52 -3.85
C THR A 64 -8.92 -5.45 -3.51
N LEU A 65 -10.16 -5.58 -3.97
CA LEU A 65 -11.21 -4.58 -3.76
C LEU A 65 -11.44 -4.23 -2.29
N PRO A 66 -11.47 -5.18 -1.33
CA PRO A 66 -11.57 -4.81 0.09
C PRO A 66 -10.45 -3.88 0.53
N HIS A 67 -9.21 -4.12 0.12
CA HIS A 67 -8.07 -3.27 0.49
C HIS A 67 -8.05 -1.91 -0.24
N ILE A 68 -8.71 -1.82 -1.39
CA ILE A 68 -8.84 -0.58 -2.20
C ILE A 68 -10.04 0.26 -1.78
N LEU A 69 -11.19 -0.35 -1.50
CA LEU A 69 -12.47 0.32 -1.22
C LEU A 69 -12.77 0.50 0.26
N THR A 70 -12.16 -0.35 1.08
CA THR A 70 -12.31 -0.38 2.52
C THR A 70 -10.93 -0.71 3.11
N PRO A 71 -9.97 0.23 3.03
CA PRO A 71 -8.64 0.03 3.59
C PRO A 71 -8.77 -0.12 5.13
N ASP A 72 -9.99 0.02 5.64
CA ASP A 72 -10.52 -0.41 6.91
C ASP A 72 -12.06 -0.59 6.71
N PRO A 73 -12.73 -1.65 7.19
CA PRO A 73 -14.19 -1.80 7.12
C PRO A 73 -14.98 -0.97 8.14
N GLY A 74 -14.40 0.12 8.65
CA GLY A 74 -15.14 1.32 9.05
C GLY A 74 -15.02 2.47 8.06
N ILE A 75 -14.17 2.34 7.04
CA ILE A 75 -13.79 3.36 6.06
C ILE A 75 -14.41 3.00 4.70
N ASN A 76 -15.65 3.40 4.48
CA ASN A 76 -16.24 3.39 3.15
C ASN A 76 -15.52 4.47 2.33
N TYR A 77 -14.79 4.18 1.25
CA TYR A 77 -14.06 5.22 0.50
C TYR A 77 -14.98 6.36 -0.01
N GLN A 78 -16.29 6.13 -0.08
CA GLN A 78 -17.30 7.16 -0.37
C GLN A 78 -17.74 7.99 0.85
N GLU A 79 -17.50 7.54 2.08
CA GLU A 79 -17.84 8.27 3.31
C GLU A 79 -16.62 8.61 4.19
N VAL A 80 -15.44 8.06 3.88
CA VAL A 80 -14.28 8.05 4.79
C VAL A 80 -12.97 8.44 4.09
N THR A 81 -13.07 9.50 3.31
CA THR A 81 -12.15 10.63 3.48
C THR A 81 -12.46 11.27 4.84
N ASP A 82 -11.50 11.34 5.75
CA ASP A 82 -11.60 12.19 6.96
C ASP A 82 -11.63 13.69 6.60
N ARG A 83 -12.31 14.12 5.53
CA ARG A 83 -12.24 15.50 5.02
C ARG A 83 -10.80 15.94 4.78
N LEU A 84 -9.87 15.01 4.55
CA LEU A 84 -8.42 15.25 4.42
C LEU A 84 -7.95 14.99 2.97
N PRO A 85 -6.94 15.72 2.49
CA PRO A 85 -6.17 15.34 1.31
C PRO A 85 -5.57 13.94 1.45
N ILE A 86 -5.77 13.10 0.43
CA ILE A 86 -5.23 11.74 0.33
C ILE A 86 -3.92 11.78 -0.44
N PRO A 87 -2.85 11.08 -0.02
CA PRO A 87 -1.64 10.92 -0.83
C PRO A 87 -1.91 10.42 -2.24
N ALA A 88 -1.22 10.95 -3.24
CA ALA A 88 -1.37 10.53 -4.64
C ALA A 88 -1.07 9.02 -4.83
N LEU A 89 -0.23 8.45 -3.96
CA LEU A 89 0.04 7.01 -3.90
C LEU A 89 -1.21 6.16 -3.63
N LEU A 90 -2.23 6.73 -2.98
CA LEU A 90 -3.52 6.09 -2.68
C LEU A 90 -4.65 6.64 -3.56
N ASN A 91 -4.35 7.48 -4.55
CA ASN A 91 -5.34 8.00 -5.48
C ASN A 91 -5.67 6.94 -6.55
N TRP A 92 -6.64 6.08 -6.25
CA TRP A 92 -7.11 5.06 -7.16
C TRP A 92 -7.92 5.68 -8.30
N ASN A 93 -7.58 5.30 -9.54
CA ASN A 93 -8.38 5.70 -10.69
C ASN A 93 -9.79 5.08 -10.57
N LEU A 94 -10.83 5.91 -10.53
CA LEU A 94 -12.22 5.47 -10.44
C LEU A 94 -12.59 4.47 -11.54
N THR A 95 -12.05 4.62 -12.76
CA THR A 95 -12.25 3.65 -13.84
C THR A 95 -11.64 2.29 -13.50
N ILE A 96 -10.47 2.25 -12.85
CA ILE A 96 -9.86 0.99 -12.40
C ILE A 96 -10.74 0.36 -11.31
N VAL A 97 -11.18 1.15 -10.33
CA VAL A 97 -12.07 0.67 -9.26
C VAL A 97 -13.37 0.12 -9.83
N GLN A 98 -13.99 0.84 -10.76
CA GLN A 98 -15.20 0.41 -11.45
C GLN A 98 -14.97 -0.87 -12.25
N ASN A 99 -13.90 -0.95 -13.04
CA ASN A 99 -13.56 -2.18 -13.78
C ASN A 99 -13.34 -3.38 -12.86
N LEU A 100 -12.73 -3.17 -11.68
CA LEU A 100 -12.55 -4.23 -10.69
C LEU A 100 -13.89 -4.64 -10.07
N LEU A 101 -14.76 -3.68 -9.75
CA LEU A 101 -16.13 -3.93 -9.26
C LEU A 101 -16.93 -4.73 -10.29
N ASP A 102 -16.90 -4.30 -11.56
CA ASP A 102 -17.55 -4.99 -12.68
C ASP A 102 -17.00 -6.41 -12.84
N LEU A 103 -15.68 -6.61 -12.70
CA LEU A 103 -15.06 -7.95 -12.72
C LEU A 103 -15.46 -8.83 -11.53
N ARG A 104 -15.60 -8.25 -10.33
CA ARG A 104 -16.03 -8.96 -9.12
C ARG A 104 -17.47 -9.42 -9.26
N ASP A 105 -18.33 -8.50 -9.67
CA ASP A 105 -19.79 -8.64 -9.75
C ASP A 105 -20.23 -9.32 -11.06
N MET A 106 -19.30 -9.54 -11.99
CA MET A 106 -19.54 -10.27 -13.23
C MET A 106 -20.16 -11.65 -12.92
N PRO A 107 -21.39 -11.91 -13.41
CA PRO A 107 -22.02 -13.20 -13.22
C PRO A 107 -21.20 -14.27 -13.93
N PHE A 108 -20.99 -15.40 -13.26
CA PHE A 108 -20.12 -16.48 -13.76
C PHE A 108 -20.45 -16.94 -15.21
N PRO A 109 -21.72 -17.05 -15.63
CA PRO A 109 -22.06 -17.36 -17.03
C PRO A 109 -21.56 -16.32 -18.04
N LEU A 110 -21.56 -15.03 -17.68
CA LEU A 110 -21.04 -13.96 -18.54
C LEU A 110 -19.52 -14.06 -18.66
N LEU A 111 -18.83 -14.46 -17.60
CA LEU A 111 -17.38 -14.69 -17.58
C LEU A 111 -16.98 -15.84 -18.53
N ILE A 112 -17.78 -16.91 -18.53
CA ILE A 112 -17.64 -18.01 -19.50
C ILE A 112 -17.92 -17.48 -20.91
N LEU A 113 -18.99 -16.71 -21.11
CA LEU A 113 -19.35 -16.15 -22.41
C LEU A 113 -18.24 -15.24 -22.97
N LEU A 114 -17.69 -14.33 -22.16
CA LEU A 114 -16.58 -13.45 -22.52
C LEU A 114 -15.31 -14.23 -22.84
N GLY A 115 -15.01 -15.27 -22.06
CA GLY A 115 -13.90 -16.18 -22.35
C GLY A 115 -14.08 -16.90 -23.70
N VAL A 116 -15.31 -17.33 -24.00
CA VAL A 116 -15.66 -17.99 -25.26
C VAL A 116 -15.59 -17.00 -26.43
N VAL A 117 -16.21 -15.83 -26.33
CA VAL A 117 -16.25 -14.80 -27.38
C VAL A 117 -14.85 -14.24 -27.65
N GLY A 118 -14.09 -13.91 -26.60
CA GLY A 118 -12.70 -13.45 -26.73
C GLY A 118 -11.78 -14.52 -27.34
N GLY A 119 -11.97 -15.78 -26.96
CA GLY A 119 -11.28 -16.92 -27.57
C GLY A 119 -11.60 -17.10 -29.05
N ILE A 120 -12.87 -16.88 -29.45
CA ILE A 120 -13.33 -16.92 -30.84
C ILE A 120 -12.77 -15.74 -31.66
N LEU A 121 -12.68 -14.53 -31.09
CA LEU A 121 -12.14 -13.35 -31.79
C LEU A 121 -10.62 -13.46 -32.02
N LEU A 122 -9.87 -13.87 -31.00
CA LEU A 122 -8.42 -14.12 -31.09
C LEU A 122 -8.11 -15.29 -32.01
N LEU A 123 -8.97 -16.31 -32.02
CA LEU A 123 -8.96 -17.34 -33.05
C LEU A 123 -9.05 -16.68 -34.42
N CYS A 124 -10.10 -15.92 -34.74
CA CYS A 124 -10.25 -15.28 -36.05
C CYS A 124 -9.01 -14.45 -36.46
N ILE A 125 -8.39 -13.72 -35.53
CA ILE A 125 -7.16 -12.95 -35.78
C ILE A 125 -5.97 -13.87 -36.08
N ALA A 126 -5.75 -14.93 -35.29
CA ALA A 126 -4.70 -15.91 -35.54
C ALA A 126 -4.91 -16.69 -36.85
N LEU A 127 -6.16 -16.95 -37.23
CA LEU A 127 -6.51 -17.54 -38.52
C LEU A 127 -6.18 -16.62 -39.69
N CYS A 128 -6.49 -15.33 -39.56
CA CYS A 128 -6.12 -14.31 -40.56
C CYS A 128 -4.60 -14.13 -40.69
N LEU A 129 -3.85 -14.26 -39.59
CA LEU A 129 -2.40 -14.05 -39.58
C LEU A 129 -1.58 -15.27 -39.99
N PHE A 130 -2.04 -16.50 -39.68
CA PHE A 130 -1.25 -17.72 -39.86
C PHE A 130 -1.79 -18.68 -40.93
N ASN A 131 -2.97 -18.44 -41.53
CA ASN A 131 -3.51 -19.36 -42.53
C ASN A 131 -4.42 -18.68 -43.57
N PRO A 132 -3.89 -18.27 -44.75
CA PRO A 132 -4.68 -17.56 -45.77
C PRO A 132 -5.76 -18.42 -46.47
N ILE A 133 -5.83 -19.73 -46.21
CA ILE A 133 -6.65 -20.68 -47.00
C ILE A 133 -7.91 -21.17 -46.25
N TYR A 134 -8.05 -20.92 -44.95
CA TYR A 134 -9.15 -21.50 -44.15
C TYR A 134 -10.25 -20.48 -43.78
N ARG A 135 -11.44 -20.61 -44.40
CA ARG A 135 -12.66 -19.83 -44.07
C ARG A 135 -13.72 -20.75 -43.42
N PRO A 136 -13.85 -20.80 -42.08
CA PRO A 136 -14.88 -21.62 -41.39
C PRO A 136 -16.31 -21.14 -41.67
N LEU A 137 -16.41 -19.92 -42.16
CA LEU A 137 -17.59 -19.27 -42.66
C LEU A 137 -17.43 -19.20 -44.17
N VAL A 138 -18.02 -20.17 -44.86
CA VAL A 138 -18.12 -20.12 -46.32
C VAL A 138 -19.30 -19.20 -46.61
N LEU A 139 -19.01 -18.02 -47.17
CA LEU A 139 -20.03 -17.25 -47.85
C LEU A 139 -20.44 -18.10 -49.06
N GLU A 140 -21.54 -18.83 -48.94
CA GLU A 140 -22.15 -19.42 -50.13
C GLU A 140 -22.64 -18.24 -50.98
N PRO A 141 -22.16 -18.09 -52.23
CA PRO A 141 -22.69 -17.08 -53.13
C PRO A 141 -24.19 -17.36 -53.33
N ALA A 142 -25.01 -16.31 -53.30
CA ALA A 142 -26.45 -16.45 -53.51
C ALA A 142 -26.71 -17.22 -54.81
N THR A 143 -27.43 -18.33 -54.73
CA THR A 143 -27.60 -19.29 -55.83
C THR A 143 -28.41 -18.77 -57.02
N ASN A 144 -28.84 -17.51 -57.01
CA ASN A 144 -29.53 -16.87 -58.13
C ASN A 144 -28.76 -15.64 -58.63
N PRO A 145 -27.87 -15.80 -59.63
CA PRO A 145 -27.31 -14.67 -60.36
C PRO A 145 -28.32 -14.21 -61.43
N SER A 146 -29.37 -13.51 -61.04
CA SER A 146 -30.22 -12.81 -62.03
C SER A 146 -30.56 -11.39 -61.56
N LEU A 147 -30.10 -10.45 -62.38
CA LEU A 147 -30.18 -8.99 -62.33
C LEU A 147 -29.23 -8.25 -61.38
N ALA A 148 -28.16 -7.79 -62.04
CA ALA A 148 -27.25 -6.70 -61.74
C ALA A 148 -27.78 -5.60 -60.82
N GLY A 149 -26.99 -5.30 -59.79
CA GLY A 149 -27.17 -4.14 -58.92
C GLY A 149 -26.27 -4.19 -57.68
N ALA A 150 -24.95 -4.20 -57.89
CA ALA A 150 -23.88 -3.86 -56.95
C ALA A 150 -24.18 -4.03 -55.44
N ASN A 151 -23.99 -5.23 -54.89
CA ASN A 151 -23.65 -5.46 -53.48
C ASN A 151 -23.00 -6.86 -53.32
N HIS A 152 -21.68 -6.95 -53.52
CA HIS A 152 -20.90 -8.21 -53.46
C HIS A 152 -20.80 -8.87 -52.06
N LEU A 153 -21.62 -8.46 -51.09
CA LEU A 153 -21.58 -8.96 -49.70
C LEU A 153 -22.83 -9.76 -49.27
N SER A 154 -23.82 -9.98 -50.14
CA SER A 154 -25.02 -10.78 -49.81
C SER A 154 -24.78 -12.29 -50.00
N GLY A 155 -23.92 -12.89 -49.18
CA GLY A 155 -23.81 -14.35 -49.06
C GLY A 155 -24.29 -14.80 -47.69
N THR A 156 -25.10 -15.87 -47.65
CA THR A 156 -25.53 -16.45 -46.37
C THR A 156 -24.38 -17.24 -45.75
N LEU A 157 -23.96 -16.81 -44.56
CA LEU A 157 -22.96 -17.50 -43.74
C LEU A 157 -23.52 -18.85 -43.28
N ARG A 158 -23.07 -19.95 -43.91
CA ARG A 158 -23.56 -21.29 -43.57
C ARG A 158 -22.54 -22.08 -42.76
N LEU A 159 -22.96 -22.53 -41.58
CA LEU A 159 -22.14 -23.37 -40.70
C LEU A 159 -22.14 -24.81 -41.24
N GLN A 160 -21.01 -25.31 -41.74
CA GLN A 160 -20.91 -26.71 -42.17
C GLN A 160 -21.07 -27.66 -40.95
N GLN A 161 -22.08 -28.55 -41.01
CA GLN A 161 -22.38 -29.65 -40.06
C GLN A 161 -22.91 -29.28 -38.65
N PRO A 162 -24.11 -28.66 -38.55
CA PRO A 162 -24.66 -28.17 -37.28
C PRO A 162 -25.05 -29.25 -36.26
N LYS A 163 -25.49 -30.45 -36.70
CA LYS A 163 -25.86 -31.55 -35.78
C LYS A 163 -24.70 -32.03 -34.91
N ARG A 164 -23.48 -31.99 -35.45
CA ARG A 164 -22.26 -32.44 -34.76
C ARG A 164 -21.77 -31.42 -33.74
N PHE A 165 -21.97 -30.14 -34.01
CA PHE A 165 -21.68 -29.06 -33.06
C PHE A 165 -22.55 -29.17 -31.80
N TRP A 166 -23.86 -29.39 -31.96
CA TRP A 166 -24.79 -29.53 -30.85
C TRP A 166 -24.53 -30.76 -29.98
N TYR A 167 -24.11 -31.89 -30.57
CA TYR A 167 -23.76 -33.09 -29.83
C TYR A 167 -22.56 -32.88 -28.91
N VAL A 168 -21.51 -32.19 -29.39
CA VAL A 168 -20.32 -31.83 -28.58
C VAL A 168 -20.71 -30.91 -27.43
N ALA A 169 -21.54 -29.90 -27.70
CA ALA A 169 -22.02 -28.96 -26.70
C ALA A 169 -22.83 -29.66 -25.59
N LEU A 170 -23.67 -30.64 -25.93
CA LEU A 170 -24.45 -31.41 -24.95
C LEU A 170 -23.58 -32.38 -24.14
N LEU A 171 -22.73 -33.17 -24.80
CA LEU A 171 -21.98 -34.26 -24.14
C LEU A 171 -20.83 -33.77 -23.26
N CYS A 172 -20.20 -32.64 -23.62
CA CYS A 172 -19.17 -32.01 -22.80
C CYS A 172 -19.75 -30.94 -21.87
N GLY A 173 -20.75 -30.19 -22.34
CA GLY A 173 -21.34 -29.08 -21.59
C GLY A 173 -22.19 -29.54 -20.42
N VAL A 174 -23.03 -30.58 -20.58
CA VAL A 174 -23.95 -31.02 -19.51
C VAL A 174 -23.22 -31.64 -18.31
N PRO A 175 -22.18 -32.48 -18.45
CA PRO A 175 -21.43 -32.99 -17.29
C PRO A 175 -20.62 -31.91 -16.59
N LEU A 176 -20.00 -30.98 -17.35
CA LEU A 176 -19.32 -29.82 -16.77
C LEU A 176 -20.32 -28.94 -16.01
N LEU A 177 -21.46 -28.62 -16.62
CA LEU A 177 -22.51 -27.81 -16.04
C LEU A 177 -23.12 -28.48 -14.81
N GLY A 178 -23.41 -29.78 -14.87
CA GLY A 178 -23.94 -30.58 -13.76
C GLY A 178 -22.98 -30.65 -12.58
N PHE A 179 -21.69 -30.89 -12.84
CA PHE A 179 -20.65 -30.89 -11.80
C PHE A 179 -20.44 -29.50 -11.17
N TRP A 180 -20.47 -28.44 -11.98
CA TRP A 180 -20.38 -27.05 -11.50
C TRP A 180 -21.63 -26.59 -10.74
N LEU A 181 -22.83 -26.95 -11.20
CA LEU A 181 -24.11 -26.66 -10.54
C LEU A 181 -24.22 -27.41 -9.22
N LEU A 182 -23.82 -28.69 -9.16
CA LEU A 182 -23.82 -29.46 -7.91
C LEU A 182 -22.98 -28.77 -6.84
N ILE A 183 -21.85 -28.17 -7.22
CA ILE A 183 -20.94 -27.46 -6.31
C ILE A 183 -21.46 -26.07 -5.94
N GLY A 184 -22.04 -25.32 -6.90
CA GLY A 184 -22.64 -24.00 -6.64
C GLY A 184 -23.91 -24.08 -5.77
N VAL A 185 -24.68 -25.17 -5.88
CA VAL A 185 -25.90 -25.42 -5.11
C VAL A 185 -25.58 -25.98 -3.72
N LEU A 186 -24.53 -26.80 -3.58
CA LEU A 186 -24.10 -27.34 -2.28
C LEU A 186 -23.28 -26.35 -1.44
N MET A 187 -22.93 -25.17 -1.96
CA MET A 187 -22.29 -24.10 -1.20
C MET A 187 -23.29 -22.97 -0.93
N PRO A 188 -23.84 -22.85 0.30
CA PRO A 188 -24.85 -21.85 0.59
C PRO A 188 -24.26 -20.42 0.47
N PRO A 189 -24.98 -19.47 -0.14
CA PRO A 189 -24.47 -18.12 -0.43
C PRO A 189 -24.29 -17.21 0.80
N ALA A 190 -24.66 -17.66 2.01
CA ALA A 190 -24.83 -16.79 3.18
C ALA A 190 -23.94 -17.11 4.40
N THR A 191 -23.07 -18.12 4.36
CA THR A 191 -22.19 -18.43 5.51
C THR A 191 -20.81 -17.79 5.36
N PRO A 192 -20.18 -17.34 6.47
CA PRO A 192 -18.91 -16.64 6.41
C PRO A 192 -17.82 -17.53 5.78
N VAL A 193 -17.29 -17.03 4.66
CA VAL A 193 -16.37 -17.68 3.70
C VAL A 193 -15.14 -18.35 4.37
N SER A 194 -14.76 -17.93 5.58
CA SER A 194 -13.54 -18.37 6.26
C SER A 194 -13.52 -19.85 6.68
N LYS A 195 -14.65 -20.47 7.01
CA LYS A 195 -14.67 -21.88 7.49
C LYS A 195 -14.67 -22.92 6.37
N TYR A 196 -15.27 -22.62 5.21
CA TYR A 196 -15.29 -23.55 4.07
C TYR A 196 -14.13 -23.36 3.09
N MET A 197 -13.38 -22.25 3.21
CA MET A 197 -12.15 -22.04 2.46
C MET A 197 -11.09 -23.12 2.70
N LEU A 198 -11.08 -23.80 3.85
CA LEU A 198 -10.14 -24.91 4.10
C LEU A 198 -10.42 -26.15 3.23
N VAL A 199 -11.70 -26.41 2.91
CA VAL A 199 -12.12 -27.57 2.11
C VAL A 199 -12.08 -27.24 0.61
N ALA A 200 -12.43 -26.00 0.24
CA ALA A 200 -12.42 -25.52 -1.14
C ALA A 200 -11.16 -24.73 -1.54
N ALA A 201 -10.14 -24.68 -0.69
CA ALA A 201 -8.88 -24.01 -1.00
C ALA A 201 -8.35 -24.53 -2.34
N PRO A 202 -7.83 -23.67 -3.22
CA PRO A 202 -7.22 -24.07 -4.50
C PRO A 202 -6.00 -25.00 -4.33
N TRP A 203 -5.66 -25.37 -3.10
CA TRP A 203 -4.53 -26.22 -2.72
C TRP A 203 -4.94 -27.55 -2.07
N SER A 204 -6.24 -27.77 -1.86
CA SER A 204 -6.71 -28.98 -1.18
C SER A 204 -6.63 -30.21 -2.09
N PRO A 205 -6.55 -31.43 -1.54
CA PRO A 205 -6.65 -32.67 -2.32
C PRO A 205 -7.96 -32.76 -3.11
N LEU A 206 -9.05 -32.15 -2.61
CA LEU A 206 -10.32 -32.04 -3.32
C LEU A 206 -10.18 -31.20 -4.61
N TRP A 207 -9.31 -30.19 -4.61
CA TRP A 207 -9.04 -29.42 -5.82
C TRP A 207 -8.26 -30.23 -6.87
N ALA A 208 -7.35 -31.12 -6.43
CA ALA A 208 -6.72 -32.09 -7.33
C ALA A 208 -7.77 -33.03 -7.96
N LEU A 209 -8.68 -33.57 -7.15
CA LEU A 209 -9.78 -34.42 -7.63
C LEU A 209 -10.69 -33.69 -8.64
N ARG A 210 -10.95 -32.39 -8.42
CA ARG A 210 -11.71 -31.55 -9.37
C ARG A 210 -10.98 -31.41 -10.70
N LEU A 211 -9.69 -31.13 -10.68
CA LEU A 211 -8.89 -31.04 -11.91
C LEU A 211 -8.75 -32.40 -12.60
N MET A 212 -8.68 -33.50 -11.85
CA MET A 212 -8.72 -34.85 -12.41
C MET A 212 -10.05 -35.12 -13.11
N ALA A 213 -11.18 -34.82 -12.46
CA ALA A 213 -12.51 -34.98 -13.05
C ALA A 213 -12.71 -34.10 -14.29
N LEU A 214 -12.27 -32.85 -14.24
CA LEU A 214 -12.27 -31.94 -15.38
C LEU A 214 -11.38 -32.46 -16.51
N GLY A 215 -10.18 -32.92 -16.17
CA GLY A 215 -9.23 -33.51 -17.11
C GLY A 215 -9.83 -34.72 -17.81
N MET A 216 -10.44 -35.64 -17.05
CA MET A 216 -11.14 -36.81 -17.56
C MET A 216 -12.29 -36.41 -18.51
N ALA A 217 -13.12 -35.44 -18.12
CA ALA A 217 -14.23 -34.95 -18.94
C ALA A 217 -13.77 -34.28 -20.24
N LEU A 218 -12.78 -33.37 -20.16
CA LEU A 218 -12.16 -32.74 -21.31
C LEU A 218 -11.53 -33.80 -22.24
N TRP A 219 -10.93 -34.85 -21.68
CA TRP A 219 -10.33 -35.92 -22.46
C TRP A 219 -11.33 -36.73 -23.26
N VAL A 220 -12.45 -37.10 -22.63
CA VAL A 220 -13.53 -37.82 -23.30
C VAL A 220 -14.09 -36.98 -24.45
N GLY A 221 -14.19 -35.65 -24.26
CA GLY A 221 -14.65 -34.72 -25.29
C GLY A 221 -13.64 -34.39 -26.40
N LEU A 222 -12.33 -34.47 -26.12
CA LEU A 222 -11.26 -34.08 -27.05
C LEU A 222 -10.68 -35.25 -27.85
N HIS A 223 -10.96 -36.50 -27.46
CA HIS A 223 -10.41 -37.64 -28.17
C HIS A 223 -10.95 -37.71 -29.60
N PRO A 224 -10.09 -37.86 -30.63
CA PRO A 224 -10.53 -37.94 -32.03
C PRO A 224 -11.52 -39.08 -32.26
N ASP A 225 -11.36 -40.21 -31.58
CA ASP A 225 -12.29 -41.34 -31.66
C ASP A 225 -13.47 -41.22 -30.67
N GLY A 226 -13.40 -40.31 -29.69
CA GLY A 226 -14.46 -40.09 -28.70
C GLY A 226 -15.73 -39.47 -29.29
N LEU A 227 -15.61 -38.80 -30.44
CA LEU A 227 -16.71 -38.12 -31.16
C LEU A 227 -16.95 -38.66 -32.57
N LEU A 228 -16.02 -39.45 -33.12
CA LEU A 228 -16.10 -40.10 -34.43
C LEU A 228 -16.14 -41.63 -34.27
N TRP A 229 -16.75 -42.11 -33.18
CA TRP A 229 -16.75 -43.53 -32.81
C TRP A 229 -17.40 -44.36 -33.91
N ASN A 230 -16.59 -45.07 -34.69
CA ASN A 230 -17.07 -46.02 -35.68
C ASN A 230 -17.55 -47.26 -34.93
N ASP A 231 -18.79 -47.69 -35.15
CA ASP A 231 -19.43 -48.79 -34.42
C ASP A 231 -18.69 -50.15 -34.57
N SER A 232 -17.73 -50.24 -35.48
CA SER A 232 -17.02 -51.48 -35.86
C SER A 232 -15.93 -51.96 -34.90
N LEU A 233 -15.60 -51.24 -33.82
CA LEU A 233 -14.57 -51.70 -32.85
C LEU A 233 -15.15 -52.62 -31.77
N THR A 234 -14.56 -53.81 -31.63
CA THR A 234 -14.88 -54.86 -30.64
C THR A 234 -14.81 -54.38 -29.18
N GLU A 235 -15.76 -54.81 -28.34
CA GLU A 235 -15.96 -54.34 -26.95
C GLU A 235 -14.71 -54.39 -26.05
N LYS A 236 -13.85 -55.41 -26.19
CA LYS A 236 -12.59 -55.49 -25.42
C LYS A 236 -11.61 -54.35 -25.72
N LYS A 237 -11.53 -53.89 -26.98
CA LYS A 237 -10.72 -52.72 -27.35
C LYS A 237 -11.36 -51.42 -26.84
N ARG A 238 -12.69 -51.38 -26.66
CA ARG A 238 -13.41 -50.23 -26.08
C ARG A 238 -13.01 -50.00 -24.61
N LEU A 239 -13.02 -51.05 -23.79
CA LEU A 239 -12.74 -50.93 -22.35
C LEU A 239 -11.30 -50.45 -22.07
N PHE A 240 -10.33 -50.99 -22.80
CA PHE A 240 -8.91 -50.65 -22.64
C PHE A 240 -8.57 -49.22 -23.07
N SER A 241 -9.31 -48.66 -24.04
CA SER A 241 -9.13 -47.28 -24.50
C SER A 241 -9.66 -46.28 -23.46
N TYR A 242 -10.83 -46.56 -22.87
CA TYR A 242 -11.42 -45.73 -21.81
C TYR A 242 -10.52 -45.61 -20.57
N GLN A 243 -9.93 -46.73 -20.11
CA GLN A 243 -9.03 -46.71 -18.97
C GLN A 243 -7.79 -45.83 -19.24
N LYS A 244 -7.18 -45.94 -20.42
CA LYS A 244 -6.03 -45.08 -20.80
C LYS A 244 -6.42 -43.61 -20.90
N LEU A 245 -7.63 -43.29 -21.36
CA LEU A 245 -8.15 -41.93 -21.44
C LEU A 245 -8.36 -41.34 -20.04
N LEU A 246 -9.00 -42.08 -19.14
CA LEU A 246 -9.25 -41.65 -17.77
C LEU A 246 -7.94 -41.42 -17.02
N VAL A 247 -6.97 -42.33 -17.15
CA VAL A 247 -5.65 -42.19 -16.51
C VAL A 247 -4.92 -40.95 -17.01
N ARG A 248 -4.98 -40.63 -18.31
CA ARG A 248 -4.34 -39.42 -18.86
C ARG A 248 -5.02 -38.12 -18.45
N GLY A 249 -6.36 -38.09 -18.43
CA GLY A 249 -7.12 -36.95 -17.93
C GLY A 249 -6.86 -36.72 -16.43
N ALA A 250 -6.79 -37.79 -15.65
CA ALA A 250 -6.39 -37.75 -14.25
C ALA A 250 -4.95 -37.24 -14.06
N LEU A 251 -3.99 -37.75 -14.86
CA LEU A 251 -2.60 -37.30 -14.82
C LEU A 251 -2.48 -35.81 -15.18
N TRP A 252 -3.20 -35.34 -16.19
CA TRP A 252 -3.27 -33.91 -16.50
C TRP A 252 -3.78 -33.10 -15.31
N GLY A 253 -4.82 -33.58 -14.64
CA GLY A 253 -5.37 -32.92 -13.46
C GLY A 253 -4.36 -32.83 -12.31
N ILE A 254 -3.62 -33.90 -12.06
CA ILE A 254 -2.54 -33.94 -11.05
C ILE A 254 -1.40 -33.00 -11.44
N ILE A 255 -0.92 -33.05 -12.69
CA ILE A 255 0.15 -32.17 -13.16
C ILE A 255 -0.28 -30.71 -13.03
N THR A 256 -1.47 -30.37 -13.50
CA THR A 256 -2.03 -29.02 -13.41
C THR A 256 -2.14 -28.59 -11.94
N TRP A 257 -2.59 -29.47 -11.05
CA TRP A 257 -2.66 -29.22 -9.61
C TRP A 257 -1.29 -28.91 -9.00
N VAL A 258 -0.29 -29.77 -9.25
CA VAL A 258 1.09 -29.55 -8.79
C VAL A 258 1.63 -28.23 -9.34
N PHE A 259 1.38 -27.97 -10.62
CA PHE A 259 1.86 -26.79 -11.31
C PHE A 259 1.31 -25.51 -10.67
N THR A 260 -0.01 -25.39 -10.58
CA THR A 260 -0.63 -24.24 -9.93
C THR A 260 -0.19 -24.14 -8.48
N ARG A 261 0.00 -25.27 -7.77
CA ARG A 261 0.50 -25.27 -6.37
C ARG A 261 1.90 -24.70 -6.21
N LEU A 262 2.75 -24.86 -7.23
CA LEU A 262 4.11 -24.35 -7.22
C LEU A 262 4.23 -22.97 -7.87
N THR A 263 3.29 -22.60 -8.76
CA THR A 263 3.37 -21.40 -9.60
C THR A 263 2.17 -20.47 -9.51
N VAL A 264 1.28 -20.60 -8.52
CA VAL A 264 0.31 -19.57 -8.19
C VAL A 264 0.62 -19.16 -6.74
N PRO A 265 0.83 -17.86 -6.44
CA PRO A 265 1.35 -17.46 -5.14
C PRO A 265 0.37 -17.90 -4.06
N SER A 266 0.87 -18.21 -2.85
CA SER A 266 -0.02 -18.42 -1.71
C SER A 266 -1.04 -17.28 -1.60
N GLY A 267 -2.23 -17.56 -1.04
CA GLY A 267 -3.40 -16.69 -1.11
C GLY A 267 -3.08 -15.19 -1.13
N LEU A 268 -3.58 -14.50 -2.16
CA LEU A 268 -3.34 -13.07 -2.40
C LEU A 268 -3.81 -12.21 -1.21
N GLU A 269 -4.90 -12.62 -0.56
CA GLU A 269 -5.49 -11.94 0.61
C GLU A 269 -4.52 -11.84 1.81
N PRO A 270 -3.88 -12.91 2.31
CA PRO A 270 -2.83 -12.80 3.33
C PRO A 270 -1.69 -11.84 3.00
N LEU A 271 -1.28 -11.78 1.73
CA LEU A 271 -0.23 -10.86 1.27
C LEU A 271 -0.72 -9.41 1.36
N LEU A 272 -1.89 -9.12 0.79
CA LEU A 272 -2.46 -7.79 0.78
C LEU A 272 -2.78 -7.29 2.19
N THR A 273 -3.34 -8.16 3.02
CA THR A 273 -3.57 -7.90 4.45
C THR A 273 -2.28 -7.52 5.15
N ARG A 274 -1.18 -8.22 4.86
CA ARG A 274 0.13 -7.89 5.41
C ARG A 274 0.68 -6.56 4.88
N LEU A 275 0.58 -6.27 3.58
CA LEU A 275 1.04 -5.01 3.01
C LEU A 275 0.25 -3.81 3.57
N GLN A 276 -1.06 -3.97 3.73
CA GLN A 276 -1.93 -2.97 4.33
C GLN A 276 -1.61 -2.76 5.81
N ALA A 277 -1.43 -3.85 6.55
CA ALA A 277 -1.00 -3.84 7.94
C ALA A 277 0.33 -3.10 8.15
N LEU A 278 1.20 -3.04 7.15
CA LEU A 278 2.49 -2.34 7.23
C LEU A 278 2.43 -0.89 6.72
N GLY A 279 1.26 -0.39 6.32
CA GLY A 279 1.12 0.95 5.72
C GLY A 279 1.77 1.09 4.34
N THR A 280 2.19 -0.03 3.73
CA THR A 280 2.90 -0.02 2.44
C THR A 280 2.01 -0.34 1.25
N PHE A 281 0.76 -0.77 1.48
CA PHE A 281 -0.18 -1.02 0.39
C PHE A 281 -0.60 0.29 -0.29
N ASN A 282 -0.09 0.51 -1.50
CA ASN A 282 -0.38 1.66 -2.33
C ASN A 282 -0.57 1.25 -3.80
N THR A 283 -0.89 2.20 -4.68
CA THR A 283 -1.12 1.95 -6.11
C THR A 283 0.08 1.32 -6.82
N ALA A 284 1.31 1.67 -6.46
CA ALA A 284 2.53 1.11 -7.06
C ALA A 284 2.75 -0.34 -6.62
N GLU A 285 2.62 -0.63 -5.32
CA GLU A 285 2.70 -1.98 -4.77
C GLU A 285 1.56 -2.85 -5.31
N TRP A 286 0.34 -2.32 -5.46
CA TRP A 286 -0.74 -3.07 -6.10
C TRP A 286 -0.45 -3.36 -7.56
N ARG A 287 0.01 -2.38 -8.36
CA ARG A 287 0.39 -2.65 -9.76
C ARG A 287 1.46 -3.73 -9.84
N TRP A 288 2.44 -3.69 -8.95
CA TRP A 288 3.47 -4.70 -8.85
C TRP A 288 2.90 -6.09 -8.48
N VAL A 289 2.05 -6.16 -7.45
CA VAL A 289 1.38 -7.40 -7.02
C VAL A 289 0.55 -7.98 -8.17
N VAL A 290 -0.33 -7.16 -8.75
CA VAL A 290 -1.26 -7.56 -9.81
C VAL A 290 -0.51 -7.97 -11.07
N SER A 291 0.51 -7.23 -11.51
CA SER A 291 1.24 -7.58 -12.73
C SER A 291 1.92 -8.95 -12.60
N HIS A 292 2.58 -9.23 -11.48
CA HIS A 292 3.27 -10.49 -11.28
C HIS A 292 2.30 -11.63 -10.99
N TYR A 293 1.22 -11.38 -10.24
CA TYR A 293 0.18 -12.38 -9.96
C TYR A 293 -0.55 -12.78 -11.24
N LEU A 294 -1.04 -11.82 -12.04
CA LEU A 294 -1.74 -12.09 -13.30
C LEU A 294 -0.84 -12.77 -14.31
N PHE A 295 0.41 -12.32 -14.46
CA PHE A 295 1.35 -12.97 -15.36
C PHE A 295 1.62 -14.41 -14.94
N SER A 296 1.83 -14.64 -13.65
CA SER A 296 2.10 -15.98 -13.13
C SER A 296 0.90 -16.92 -13.28
N VAL A 297 -0.31 -16.45 -12.98
CA VAL A 297 -1.56 -17.20 -13.20
C VAL A 297 -1.76 -17.47 -14.70
N GLY A 298 -1.58 -16.47 -15.55
CA GLY A 298 -1.70 -16.60 -17.00
C GLY A 298 -0.71 -17.62 -17.59
N ALA A 299 0.57 -17.54 -17.20
CA ALA A 299 1.60 -18.49 -17.59
C ALA A 299 1.32 -19.91 -17.08
N ALA A 300 0.76 -20.04 -15.88
CA ALA A 300 0.38 -21.34 -15.30
C ALA A 300 -0.74 -22.01 -16.08
N TRP A 301 -1.81 -21.27 -16.39
CA TRP A 301 -2.91 -21.79 -17.21
C TRP A 301 -2.50 -22.03 -18.66
N PHE A 302 -1.58 -21.22 -19.20
CA PHE A 302 -0.99 -21.47 -20.50
C PHE A 302 -0.24 -22.80 -20.56
N ALA A 303 0.63 -23.06 -19.59
CA ALA A 303 1.35 -24.33 -19.50
C ALA A 303 0.39 -25.51 -19.28
N ALA A 304 -0.63 -25.36 -18.42
CA ALA A 304 -1.65 -26.39 -18.21
C ALA A 304 -2.41 -26.71 -19.52
N GLY A 305 -2.73 -25.70 -20.32
CA GLY A 305 -3.33 -25.86 -21.65
C GLY A 305 -2.40 -26.60 -22.62
N LEU A 306 -1.10 -26.28 -22.63
CA LEU A 306 -0.11 -27.01 -23.43
C LEU A 306 0.03 -28.47 -22.99
N PHE A 307 0.04 -28.76 -21.69
CA PHE A 307 0.07 -30.14 -21.20
C PHE A 307 -1.19 -30.92 -21.57
N LEU A 308 -2.37 -30.28 -21.53
CA LEU A 308 -3.62 -30.87 -22.02
C LEU A 308 -3.47 -31.31 -23.48
N LEU A 309 -2.87 -30.45 -24.32
CA LEU A 309 -2.63 -30.73 -25.72
C LEU A 309 -1.65 -31.90 -25.94
N ILE A 310 -0.49 -31.85 -25.28
CA ILE A 310 0.60 -32.83 -25.45
C ILE A 310 0.12 -34.24 -25.08
N LEU A 311 -0.54 -34.35 -23.93
CA LEU A 311 -1.03 -35.63 -23.41
C LEU A 311 -2.25 -36.12 -24.23
N GLY A 312 -3.08 -35.19 -24.74
CA GLY A 312 -4.36 -35.48 -25.39
C GLY A 312 -4.23 -36.01 -26.80
N ARG A 313 -3.17 -35.62 -27.50
CA ARG A 313 -3.01 -35.94 -28.92
C ARG A 313 -2.00 -37.05 -29.15
N LEU A 314 -2.52 -38.25 -29.42
CA LEU A 314 -1.73 -39.45 -29.74
C LEU A 314 -0.98 -39.38 -31.09
N GLY A 315 -1.37 -38.48 -31.99
CA GLY A 315 -0.76 -38.32 -33.32
C GLY A 315 0.21 -37.13 -33.49
N LEU A 316 0.60 -36.42 -32.42
CA LEU A 316 1.63 -35.38 -32.53
C LEU A 316 2.98 -36.01 -32.92
N ALA A 317 3.60 -35.50 -33.98
CA ALA A 317 4.98 -35.86 -34.34
C ALA A 317 5.92 -35.64 -33.16
N THR A 318 6.91 -36.52 -32.99
CA THR A 318 7.82 -36.51 -31.83
C THR A 318 8.52 -35.16 -31.63
N LYS A 319 8.93 -34.51 -32.73
CA LYS A 319 9.53 -33.16 -32.71
C LYS A 319 8.57 -32.10 -32.17
N ALA A 320 7.30 -32.12 -32.60
CA ALA A 320 6.28 -31.18 -32.12
C ALA A 320 5.94 -31.41 -30.65
N ARG A 321 5.84 -32.67 -30.20
CA ARG A 321 5.67 -33.00 -28.78
C ARG A 321 6.81 -32.45 -27.94
N PHE A 322 8.05 -32.64 -28.40
CA PHE A 322 9.22 -32.14 -27.69
C PHE A 322 9.20 -30.62 -27.60
N GLY A 323 8.96 -29.90 -28.70
CA GLY A 323 8.88 -28.43 -28.71
C GLY A 323 7.79 -27.87 -27.81
N LEU A 324 6.58 -28.45 -27.85
CA LEU A 324 5.47 -28.02 -26.99
C LEU A 324 5.72 -28.32 -25.51
N THR A 325 6.34 -29.46 -25.20
CA THR A 325 6.72 -29.81 -23.83
C THR A 325 7.78 -28.84 -23.31
N ALA A 326 8.80 -28.53 -24.12
CA ALA A 326 9.81 -27.54 -23.79
C ALA A 326 9.17 -26.16 -23.53
N LEU A 327 8.23 -25.73 -24.37
CA LEU A 327 7.52 -24.47 -24.18
C LEU A 327 6.69 -24.44 -22.87
N ALA A 328 6.00 -25.53 -22.55
CA ALA A 328 5.25 -25.65 -21.30
C ALA A 328 6.16 -25.61 -20.06
N VAL A 329 7.33 -26.27 -20.14
CA VAL A 329 8.36 -26.23 -19.09
C VAL A 329 9.00 -24.86 -18.98
N VAL A 330 9.23 -24.15 -20.08
CA VAL A 330 9.72 -22.76 -20.05
C VAL A 330 8.69 -21.85 -19.40
N ALA A 331 7.41 -21.95 -19.77
CA ALA A 331 6.33 -21.20 -19.13
C ALA A 331 6.22 -21.50 -17.63
N PHE A 332 6.43 -22.75 -17.21
CA PHE A 332 6.55 -23.14 -15.79
C PHE A 332 7.68 -22.40 -15.10
N CYS A 333 8.88 -22.51 -15.64
CA CYS A 333 10.07 -21.93 -15.06
C CYS A 333 9.91 -20.41 -14.94
N ILE A 334 9.42 -19.75 -15.99
CA ILE A 334 9.15 -18.30 -15.96
C ILE A 334 8.13 -17.98 -14.86
N SER A 335 6.99 -18.70 -14.80
CA SER A 335 5.98 -18.47 -13.76
C SER A 335 6.56 -18.65 -12.35
N PHE A 336 7.27 -19.76 -12.12
CA PHE A 336 7.95 -20.06 -10.87
C PHE A 336 8.97 -18.98 -10.47
N TRP A 337 9.75 -18.46 -11.43
CA TRP A 337 10.70 -17.39 -11.19
C TRP A 337 10.01 -16.06 -10.84
N ILE A 338 8.92 -15.73 -11.51
CA ILE A 338 8.12 -14.52 -11.26
C ILE A 338 7.44 -14.54 -9.89
N GLN A 339 7.24 -15.73 -9.30
CA GLN A 339 6.68 -15.88 -7.95
C GLN A 339 7.67 -15.60 -6.83
N ARG A 340 8.97 -15.80 -7.08
CA ARG A 340 10.01 -15.70 -6.04
C ARG A 340 9.93 -14.43 -5.19
N PRO A 341 9.62 -13.24 -5.75
CA PRO A 341 9.46 -12.02 -4.98
C PRO A 341 8.32 -12.06 -3.93
N PHE A 342 7.31 -12.92 -4.10
CA PHE A 342 6.21 -13.12 -3.15
C PHE A 342 6.45 -14.24 -2.14
N SER A 343 7.59 -14.93 -2.23
CA SER A 343 7.95 -15.90 -1.19
C SER A 343 7.99 -15.20 0.18
N ALA A 344 7.57 -15.91 1.22
CA ALA A 344 7.54 -15.36 2.58
C ALA A 344 8.91 -14.77 2.99
N SER A 345 10.01 -15.39 2.56
CA SER A 345 11.38 -14.92 2.82
C SER A 345 11.80 -13.71 1.98
N ALA A 346 11.32 -13.59 0.74
CA ALA A 346 11.57 -12.39 -0.08
C ALA A 346 10.80 -11.19 0.46
N LEU A 347 9.52 -11.36 0.81
CA LEU A 347 8.70 -10.33 1.43
C LEU A 347 9.24 -9.95 2.81
N ALA A 348 9.68 -10.93 3.61
CA ALA A 348 10.28 -10.64 4.90
C ALA A 348 11.57 -9.83 4.78
N ARG A 349 12.40 -10.10 3.77
CA ARG A 349 13.58 -9.27 3.47
C ARG A 349 13.20 -7.89 2.95
N ARG A 350 12.21 -7.79 2.05
CA ARG A 350 11.77 -6.53 1.45
C ARG A 350 11.25 -5.55 2.50
N PHE A 351 10.55 -6.03 3.52
CA PHE A 351 9.90 -5.19 4.54
C PHE A 351 10.55 -5.31 5.94
N ASP A 352 11.75 -5.87 6.06
CA ASP A 352 12.45 -6.11 7.33
C ASP A 352 11.63 -6.93 8.38
N LEU A 353 10.73 -7.83 7.94
CA LEU A 353 9.90 -8.69 8.81
C LEU A 353 10.70 -9.86 9.39
N GLN A 354 11.72 -9.54 10.18
CA GLN A 354 12.41 -10.54 10.99
C GLN A 354 11.50 -10.97 12.17
N PRO A 355 11.78 -12.13 12.81
CA PRO A 355 10.95 -12.65 13.90
C PRO A 355 10.73 -11.64 15.03
N ASP A 356 11.71 -10.80 15.32
CA ASP A 356 11.58 -9.76 16.35
C ASP A 356 10.59 -8.65 15.99
N VAL A 357 10.50 -8.28 14.71
CA VAL A 357 9.54 -7.28 14.22
C VAL A 357 8.14 -7.85 14.15
N LEU A 358 8.01 -9.13 13.78
CA LEU A 358 6.71 -9.82 13.80
C LEU A 358 6.15 -9.91 15.23
N ASN A 359 7.02 -10.20 16.21
CA ASN A 359 6.65 -10.22 17.62
C ASN A 359 6.34 -8.83 18.19
N ALA A 360 6.77 -7.76 17.51
CA ALA A 360 6.45 -6.38 17.87
C ALA A 360 5.08 -5.90 17.37
N ILE A 361 4.36 -6.72 16.60
CA ILE A 361 2.97 -6.44 16.19
C ILE A 361 2.06 -6.77 17.38
N SER A 362 1.72 -5.76 18.18
CA SER A 362 0.94 -5.91 19.41
C SER A 362 -0.51 -6.35 19.18
N VAL A 363 -1.10 -5.88 18.08
CA VAL A 363 -2.46 -6.23 17.66
C VAL A 363 -2.38 -6.70 16.21
N PRO A 364 -2.73 -7.95 15.89
CA PRO A 364 -2.84 -8.40 14.51
C PRO A 364 -3.76 -7.48 13.73
N TYR A 365 -3.54 -7.36 12.42
CA TYR A 365 -4.40 -6.51 11.59
C TYR A 365 -5.87 -6.90 11.78
N SER A 366 -6.63 -5.94 12.24
CA SER A 366 -8.06 -6.00 12.41
C SER A 366 -8.67 -4.95 11.50
N PRO A 367 -9.58 -5.36 10.62
CA PRO A 367 -10.33 -4.44 9.78
C PRO A 367 -11.24 -3.47 10.61
N ARG A 368 -11.40 -3.65 11.92
CA ARG A 368 -12.12 -2.69 12.79
C ARG A 368 -11.19 -1.70 13.50
N ARG A 369 -9.88 -1.85 13.31
CA ARG A 369 -8.82 -1.07 13.97
C ARG A 369 -7.73 -0.78 12.94
N PRO A 370 -7.87 0.27 12.13
CA PRO A 370 -6.99 0.53 10.98
C PRO A 370 -5.52 0.79 11.35
N GLY A 371 -5.24 1.11 12.62
CA GLY A 371 -3.88 1.25 13.13
C GLY A 371 -3.22 -0.06 13.57
N SER A 372 -3.92 -1.20 13.50
CA SER A 372 -3.39 -2.52 13.91
C SER A 372 -2.60 -3.21 12.80
N GLY A 373 -1.79 -4.20 13.15
CA GLY A 373 -0.93 -4.91 12.20
C GLY A 373 0.40 -4.22 11.88
N VAL A 374 0.59 -2.99 12.34
CA VAL A 374 1.86 -2.26 12.29
C VAL A 374 2.66 -2.54 13.56
N PRO A 375 3.97 -2.83 13.49
CA PRO A 375 4.85 -2.81 14.65
C PRO A 375 4.78 -1.45 15.37
N ASP A 376 4.39 -1.47 16.64
CA ASP A 376 4.15 -0.26 17.42
C ASP A 376 4.60 -0.47 18.88
N GLY A 377 4.80 0.61 19.62
CA GLY A 377 5.17 0.56 21.03
C GLY A 377 6.63 0.15 21.31
N LEU A 378 6.88 -0.24 22.57
CA LEU A 378 8.22 -0.52 23.08
C LEU A 378 8.95 -1.66 22.34
N ALA A 379 8.25 -2.72 21.94
CA ALA A 379 8.86 -3.84 21.22
C ALA A 379 9.35 -3.44 19.82
N ALA A 380 8.59 -2.59 19.11
CA ALA A 380 9.00 -2.07 17.81
C ALA A 380 10.18 -1.10 17.96
N ALA A 381 10.18 -0.27 19.02
CA ALA A 381 11.31 0.59 19.35
C ALA A 381 12.57 -0.22 19.65
N GLN A 382 12.49 -1.32 20.40
CA GLN A 382 13.63 -2.23 20.62
C GLN A 382 14.17 -2.82 19.31
N ALA A 383 13.28 -3.23 18.41
CA ALA A 383 13.65 -3.76 17.11
C ALA A 383 14.36 -2.71 16.24
N LEU A 384 13.89 -1.45 16.26
CA LEU A 384 14.55 -0.33 15.59
C LEU A 384 15.89 0.02 16.24
N ALA A 385 15.92 0.10 17.58
CA ALA A 385 17.12 0.42 18.36
C ALA A 385 18.26 -0.56 18.08
N ARG A 386 17.98 -1.86 18.03
CA ARG A 386 19.00 -2.87 17.69
C ARG A 386 19.54 -2.72 16.27
N ARG A 387 18.69 -2.36 15.30
CA ARG A 387 19.11 -2.16 13.90
C ARG A 387 19.94 -0.91 13.70
N LEU A 388 19.70 0.12 14.51
CA LEU A 388 20.33 1.44 14.38
C LEU A 388 21.36 1.74 15.48
N TYR A 389 21.59 0.79 16.39
CA TYR A 389 22.42 0.95 17.58
C TYR A 389 22.06 2.21 18.37
N LEU A 390 20.76 2.38 18.65
CA LEU A 390 20.24 3.53 19.39
C LEU A 390 20.15 3.22 20.88
N PRO A 391 20.55 4.16 21.76
CA PRO A 391 20.32 4.02 23.19
C PRO A 391 18.82 4.13 23.51
N MET A 392 18.39 3.43 24.56
CA MET A 392 17.01 3.47 25.04
C MET A 392 16.87 3.78 26.53
N GLY A 393 15.71 4.33 26.90
CA GLY A 393 15.28 4.59 28.27
C GLY A 393 16.24 5.52 29.00
N GLN A 394 16.60 5.14 30.24
CA GLN A 394 17.50 5.91 31.10
C GLN A 394 18.93 6.00 30.56
N ASN A 395 19.31 5.16 29.59
CA ASN A 395 20.60 5.25 28.90
C ASN A 395 20.61 6.33 27.80
N SER A 396 19.59 7.18 27.72
CA SER A 396 19.55 8.26 26.74
C SER A 396 20.67 9.27 26.98
N ALA A 397 21.40 9.62 25.91
CA ALA A 397 22.42 10.66 25.95
C ALA A 397 21.84 12.09 26.03
N ARG A 398 20.54 12.28 25.80
CA ARG A 398 19.88 13.57 26.04
C ARG A 398 19.49 13.64 27.52
N PRO A 399 19.96 14.65 28.28
CA PRO A 399 19.61 14.76 29.68
C PRO A 399 18.15 15.17 29.85
N MET A 400 17.57 14.77 30.99
CA MET A 400 16.25 15.23 31.42
C MET A 400 16.27 16.74 31.67
N ARG A 401 15.14 17.40 31.45
CA ARG A 401 15.00 18.85 31.62
C ARG A 401 13.69 19.18 32.32
N SER A 402 13.72 20.20 33.17
CA SER A 402 12.50 20.77 33.73
C SER A 402 11.89 21.77 32.77
N VAL A 403 10.58 21.71 32.57
CA VAL A 403 9.82 22.64 31.73
C VAL A 403 8.85 23.40 32.60
N LEU A 404 8.86 24.73 32.50
CA LEU A 404 7.96 25.63 33.22
C LEU A 404 6.75 25.96 32.36
N LEU A 405 5.57 25.82 32.94
CA LEU A 405 4.27 26.12 32.36
C LEU A 405 3.62 27.25 33.17
N PHE A 406 3.38 28.39 32.52
CA PHE A 406 2.81 29.56 33.17
C PHE A 406 1.27 29.52 33.14
N GLN A 407 0.65 29.62 34.32
CA GLN A 407 -0.81 29.56 34.48
C GLN A 407 -1.46 30.96 34.47
N PRO A 408 -2.79 31.06 34.22
CA PRO A 408 -3.52 32.33 34.28
C PRO A 408 -3.46 33.04 35.61
N SER A 409 -3.35 32.28 36.70
CA SER A 409 -3.25 32.83 38.05
C SER A 409 -1.88 33.47 38.34
N GLY A 410 -0.94 33.42 37.40
CA GLY A 410 0.46 33.81 37.63
C GLY A 410 1.30 32.72 38.30
N ASN A 411 0.69 31.59 38.67
CA ASN A 411 1.43 30.43 39.20
C ASN A 411 2.22 29.72 38.09
N VAL A 412 3.28 29.03 38.51
CA VAL A 412 4.13 28.22 37.63
C VAL A 412 4.00 26.77 38.03
N ILE A 413 3.71 25.91 37.05
CA ILE A 413 3.81 24.46 37.19
C ILE A 413 5.08 24.00 36.48
N ASN A 414 5.81 23.06 37.06
CA ASN A 414 6.91 22.40 36.39
C ASN A 414 6.58 20.94 36.04
N VAL A 415 7.01 20.52 34.86
CA VAL A 415 6.96 19.14 34.40
C VAL A 415 8.35 18.67 34.01
N THR A 416 8.57 17.35 33.96
CA THR A 416 9.87 16.78 33.61
C THR A 416 9.83 16.23 32.20
N GLN A 417 10.56 16.89 31.30
CA GLN A 417 10.74 16.43 29.93
C GLN A 417 11.86 15.38 29.88
N MET A 418 11.51 14.17 29.46
CA MET A 418 12.47 13.08 29.31
C MET A 418 13.33 13.25 28.06
N GLY A 419 14.56 12.75 28.15
CA GLY A 419 15.50 12.72 27.04
C GLY A 419 15.22 11.64 25.98
N TYR A 420 14.07 10.99 26.03
CA TYR A 420 13.70 9.88 25.14
C TYR A 420 12.25 10.03 24.65
N THR A 421 11.92 9.35 23.56
CA THR A 421 10.61 9.38 22.89
C THR A 421 9.57 8.54 23.63
N ILE A 422 8.30 8.55 23.21
CA ILE A 422 7.22 7.85 23.91
C ILE A 422 7.49 6.33 24.07
N ASN A 423 8.21 5.76 23.09
CA ASN A 423 8.60 4.36 23.06
C ASN A 423 10.01 4.09 23.62
N GLY A 424 10.62 5.09 24.25
CA GLY A 424 11.89 4.96 24.97
C GLY A 424 13.15 5.11 24.13
N LEU A 425 13.08 5.53 22.86
CA LEU A 425 14.29 5.77 22.06
C LEU A 425 14.93 7.11 22.45
N SER A 426 16.26 7.17 22.55
CA SER A 426 16.96 8.41 22.87
C SER A 426 16.63 9.53 21.88
N ALA A 427 16.25 10.72 22.36
CA ALA A 427 15.77 11.84 21.53
C ALA A 427 16.88 12.86 21.16
N THR A 428 18.07 12.36 20.78
CA THR A 428 19.22 13.18 20.35
C THR A 428 19.13 13.59 18.88
N ARG A 429 20.02 14.47 18.42
CA ARG A 429 20.11 14.82 16.99
C ARG A 429 20.63 13.66 16.17
N GLU A 430 21.60 12.93 16.71
CA GLU A 430 22.18 11.75 16.07
C GLU A 430 21.16 10.62 15.89
N SER A 431 20.35 10.33 16.91
CA SER A 431 19.32 9.28 16.80
C SER A 431 18.26 9.63 15.76
N ALA A 432 17.85 10.90 15.69
CA ALA A 432 16.93 11.38 14.66
C ALA A 432 17.56 11.26 13.26
N LEU A 433 18.84 11.61 13.07
CA LEU A 433 19.52 11.43 11.79
C LEU A 433 19.58 9.96 11.38
N LYS A 434 19.97 9.06 12.29
CA LYS A 434 19.99 7.60 12.03
C LYS A 434 18.61 7.05 11.63
N ALA A 435 17.55 7.49 12.29
CA ALA A 435 16.17 7.09 11.95
C ALA A 435 15.73 7.65 10.58
N ARG A 436 16.10 8.89 10.25
CA ARG A 436 15.83 9.48 8.93
C ARG A 436 16.56 8.75 7.82
N ASP A 437 17.85 8.47 8.00
CA ASP A 437 18.67 7.74 7.02
C ASP A 437 18.16 6.31 6.82
N PHE A 438 17.68 5.67 7.89
CA PHE A 438 17.01 4.38 7.83
C PHE A 438 15.78 4.41 6.91
N LEU A 439 14.90 5.40 7.06
CA LEU A 439 13.70 5.57 6.23
C LEU A 439 14.07 5.85 4.77
N LEU A 440 15.00 6.79 4.53
CA LEU A 440 15.43 7.18 3.19
C LEU A 440 16.09 6.02 2.44
N LYS A 441 17.02 5.29 3.09
CA LYS A 441 17.70 4.13 2.50
C LYS A 441 16.72 3.04 2.06
N ARG A 442 15.60 2.89 2.78
CA ARG A 442 14.55 1.92 2.50
C ARG A 442 13.40 2.47 1.68
N ARG A 443 13.46 3.75 1.30
CA ARG A 443 12.36 4.48 0.65
C ARG A 443 11.02 4.29 1.39
N TYR A 444 11.05 4.27 2.73
CA TYR A 444 9.88 4.00 3.58
C TYR A 444 9.26 2.59 3.44
N HIS A 445 9.84 1.68 2.66
CA HIS A 445 9.36 0.29 2.53
C HIS A 445 9.95 -0.58 3.65
N SER A 446 9.47 -0.39 4.87
CA SER A 446 9.88 -1.16 6.04
C SER A 446 8.73 -1.32 7.01
N ALA A 447 8.67 -2.48 7.68
CA ALA A 447 7.73 -2.70 8.77
C ALA A 447 8.02 -1.81 9.99
N LEU A 448 9.23 -1.27 10.12
CA LEU A 448 9.60 -0.32 11.18
C LEU A 448 9.48 1.15 10.74
N SER A 449 8.84 1.42 9.60
CA SER A 449 8.68 2.78 9.09
C SER A 449 7.88 3.65 10.05
N TRP A 450 6.72 3.18 10.52
CA TRP A 450 5.89 3.89 11.49
C TRP A 450 6.66 4.29 12.76
N ILE A 451 7.30 3.33 13.44
CA ILE A 451 8.02 3.60 14.69
C ILE A 451 9.21 4.56 14.48
N ALA A 452 9.83 4.56 13.30
CA ALA A 452 10.86 5.53 12.94
C ALA A 452 10.27 6.92 12.67
N THR A 453 9.12 7.02 11.98
CA THR A 453 8.38 8.27 11.77
C THR A 453 7.94 8.87 13.11
N GLU A 454 7.36 8.07 14.00
CA GLU A 454 6.94 8.51 15.34
C GLU A 454 8.13 9.01 16.16
N HIS A 455 9.26 8.29 16.13
CA HIS A 455 10.51 8.72 16.77
C HIS A 455 10.99 10.09 16.28
N LEU A 456 10.96 10.33 14.97
CA LEU A 456 11.34 11.60 14.36
C LEU A 456 10.39 12.74 14.76
N CYS A 457 9.08 12.46 14.79
CA CYS A 457 8.06 13.40 15.22
C CYS A 457 8.29 13.79 16.68
N ASP A 458 8.44 12.81 17.58
CA ASP A 458 8.72 13.02 19.00
C ASP A 458 10.01 13.80 19.23
N CYS A 459 11.07 13.50 18.48
CA CYS A 459 12.32 14.27 18.55
C CYS A 459 12.11 15.75 18.21
N SER A 460 11.21 16.04 17.27
CA SER A 460 10.89 17.39 16.82
C SER A 460 9.99 18.13 17.82
N THR A 461 8.94 17.47 18.33
CA THR A 461 8.05 18.07 19.34
C THR A 461 8.78 18.33 20.65
N LEU A 462 9.70 17.44 21.08
CA LEU A 462 10.58 17.68 22.23
C LEU A 462 11.54 18.86 22.04
N ARG A 463 11.69 19.40 20.82
CA ARG A 463 12.45 20.61 20.54
C ARG A 463 11.56 21.82 20.25
N PHE A 464 10.25 21.69 20.49
CA PHE A 464 9.24 22.67 20.13
C PHE A 464 9.33 23.12 18.66
N ASP A 465 9.73 22.20 17.79
CA ASP A 465 9.92 22.43 16.36
C ASP A 465 8.78 21.79 15.57
N THR A 466 7.67 22.52 15.49
CA THR A 466 6.48 22.11 14.75
C THR A 466 6.71 22.04 13.24
N THR A 467 7.64 22.83 12.71
CA THR A 467 8.01 22.81 11.28
C THR A 467 8.62 21.45 10.91
N SER A 468 9.62 21.01 11.68
CA SER A 468 10.23 19.69 11.47
C SER A 468 9.24 18.55 11.71
N ALA A 469 8.35 18.67 12.70
CA ALA A 469 7.30 17.68 12.93
C ALA A 469 6.35 17.56 11.72
N LEU A 470 5.89 18.69 11.15
CA LEU A 470 5.08 18.71 9.94
C LEU A 470 5.80 18.09 8.74
N ASP A 471 7.08 18.40 8.52
CA ASP A 471 7.85 17.82 7.40
C ASP A 471 7.99 16.30 7.51
N VAL A 472 8.24 15.77 8.73
CA VAL A 472 8.31 14.33 9.00
C VAL A 472 6.98 13.66 8.64
N LEU A 473 5.87 14.20 9.13
CA LEU A 473 4.54 13.63 8.92
C LEU A 473 4.09 13.71 7.46
N LEU A 474 4.35 14.83 6.77
CA LEU A 474 4.07 14.94 5.34
C LEU A 474 4.95 14.01 4.50
N SER A 475 6.18 13.77 4.92
CA SER A 475 7.08 12.83 4.25
C SER A 475 6.61 11.39 4.42
N ASP A 476 6.07 11.02 5.58
CA ASP A 476 5.41 9.72 5.79
C ASP A 476 4.23 9.56 4.83
N LEU A 477 3.29 10.51 4.84
CA LEU A 477 2.13 10.50 3.94
C LEU A 477 2.53 10.43 2.46
N SER A 478 3.63 11.07 2.06
CA SER A 478 4.07 11.10 0.66
C SER A 478 4.75 9.81 0.19
N ASN A 479 5.34 9.01 1.09
CA ASN A 479 6.21 7.89 0.73
C ASN A 479 5.70 6.52 1.20
N GLY A 480 5.07 6.45 2.38
CA GLY A 480 4.57 5.22 3.01
C GLY A 480 3.41 5.56 3.94
N PRO A 481 2.20 5.77 3.39
CA PRO A 481 1.16 6.55 4.06
C PRO A 481 0.50 5.82 5.24
N HIS A 482 0.83 6.23 6.47
CA HIS A 482 0.11 5.82 7.69
C HIS A 482 -1.08 6.76 7.98
N LEU A 483 -2.04 6.84 7.04
CA LEU A 483 -3.10 7.84 7.07
C LEU A 483 -3.90 7.86 8.39
N SER A 484 -4.22 6.68 8.93
CA SER A 484 -4.97 6.52 10.20
C SER A 484 -4.21 7.03 11.43
N ARG A 485 -2.89 7.17 11.35
CA ARG A 485 -2.03 7.66 12.44
C ARG A 485 -1.65 9.14 12.27
N VAL A 486 -1.46 9.58 11.03
CA VAL A 486 -0.83 10.87 10.72
C VAL A 486 -1.83 11.94 10.31
N GLY A 487 -2.95 11.59 9.64
CA GLY A 487 -3.82 12.57 8.97
C GLY A 487 -4.39 13.64 9.91
N SER A 488 -4.98 13.23 11.03
CA SER A 488 -5.55 14.15 12.02
C SER A 488 -4.48 15.00 12.73
N VAL A 489 -3.29 14.44 12.93
CA VAL A 489 -2.15 15.12 13.56
C VAL A 489 -1.62 16.24 12.67
N VAL A 490 -1.44 15.98 11.37
CA VAL A 490 -1.00 16.99 10.39
C VAL A 490 -1.98 18.15 10.36
N THR A 491 -3.28 17.85 10.32
CA THR A 491 -4.34 18.86 10.33
C THR A 491 -4.27 19.75 11.57
N THR A 492 -4.20 19.13 12.74
CA THR A 492 -4.07 19.82 14.03
C THR A 492 -2.82 20.72 14.04
N LEU A 493 -1.66 20.18 13.63
CA LEU A 493 -0.40 20.93 13.57
C LEU A 493 -0.49 22.15 12.64
N PHE A 494 -1.09 22.02 11.46
CA PHE A 494 -1.26 23.17 10.56
C PHE A 494 -2.16 24.26 11.15
N PHE A 495 -3.19 23.89 11.92
CA PHE A 495 -4.06 24.87 12.57
C PHE A 495 -3.38 25.59 13.74
N ILE A 496 -2.41 24.98 14.41
CA ILE A 496 -1.75 25.56 15.60
C ILE A 496 -0.37 26.17 15.32
N CYS A 497 0.39 25.70 14.33
CA CYS A 497 1.78 26.12 14.09
C CYS A 497 1.91 27.61 13.77
N ALA A 498 3.04 28.26 14.01
CA ALA A 498 3.24 29.64 13.52
C ALA A 498 3.10 29.69 11.99
N ALA A 499 2.51 30.75 11.44
CA ALA A 499 2.31 30.97 10.02
C ALA A 499 3.61 31.44 9.33
N THR A 500 4.71 30.73 9.58
CA THR A 500 6.02 31.03 9.01
C THR A 500 6.04 30.71 7.51
N PRO A 501 6.95 31.32 6.73
CA PRO A 501 7.13 30.96 5.33
C PRO A 501 7.42 29.47 5.11
N GLN A 502 8.14 28.83 6.03
CA GLN A 502 8.44 27.39 5.97
C GLN A 502 7.18 26.55 6.14
N ASN A 503 6.33 26.87 7.13
CA ASN A 503 5.07 26.16 7.33
C ASN A 503 4.08 26.41 6.19
N HIS A 504 4.09 27.60 5.60
CA HIS A 504 3.30 27.90 4.39
C HIS A 504 3.78 27.07 3.18
N ALA A 505 5.09 26.93 2.98
CA ALA A 505 5.63 26.04 1.93
C ALA A 505 5.28 24.56 2.16
N LEU A 506 5.19 24.11 3.42
CA LEU A 506 4.69 22.77 3.75
C LEU A 506 3.19 22.62 3.45
N LEU A 507 2.40 23.67 3.68
CA LEU A 507 0.99 23.71 3.27
C LEU A 507 0.86 23.65 1.73
N ASP A 508 1.70 24.36 0.99
CA ASP A 508 1.75 24.28 -0.48
C ASP A 508 2.09 22.86 -0.95
N LYS A 509 3.04 22.18 -0.28
CA LYS A 509 3.35 20.77 -0.55
C LYS A 509 2.13 19.88 -0.29
N TRP A 510 1.40 20.10 0.80
CA TRP A 510 0.21 19.30 1.13
C TRP A 510 -0.98 19.59 0.20
N ALA A 511 -1.10 20.82 -0.29
CA ALA A 511 -2.11 21.23 -1.25
C ALA A 511 -1.79 20.80 -2.70
N ASN A 512 -0.54 20.38 -2.99
CA ASN A 512 -0.13 20.03 -4.35
C ASN A 512 -0.90 18.79 -4.87
N PRO A 513 -1.72 18.91 -5.92
CA PRO A 513 -2.50 17.80 -6.48
C PRO A 513 -1.64 16.63 -7.00
N GLN A 514 -0.37 16.88 -7.34
CA GLN A 514 0.56 15.84 -7.78
C GLN A 514 1.02 14.95 -6.62
N SER A 515 1.03 15.50 -5.41
CA SER A 515 1.48 14.80 -4.19
C SER A 515 0.29 14.31 -3.36
N PHE A 516 -0.82 15.06 -3.35
CA PHE A 516 -2.02 14.77 -2.58
C PHE A 516 -3.29 15.09 -3.37
N ALA A 517 -4.13 14.09 -3.57
CA ALA A 517 -5.47 14.26 -4.13
C ALA A 517 -6.43 14.81 -3.07
N CYS A 518 -7.24 15.81 -3.43
CA CYS A 518 -8.36 16.31 -2.63
C CYS A 518 -9.67 15.87 -3.31
N PRO A 519 -10.12 14.61 -3.10
CA PRO A 519 -11.18 14.01 -3.91
C PRO A 519 -12.56 14.62 -3.63
N ASP A 520 -12.80 15.04 -2.38
CA ASP A 520 -14.11 15.46 -1.91
C ASP A 520 -14.17 16.97 -1.61
N ARG A 521 -15.40 17.46 -1.43
CA ARG A 521 -15.66 18.87 -1.11
C ARG A 521 -15.00 19.31 0.20
N PHE A 522 -14.99 18.46 1.22
CA PHE A 522 -14.49 18.82 2.54
C PHE A 522 -12.96 18.90 2.57
N SER A 523 -12.24 18.00 1.90
CA SER A 523 -10.76 18.09 1.78
C SER A 523 -10.31 19.36 1.07
N LYS A 524 -10.98 19.73 -0.02
CA LYS A 524 -10.72 21.00 -0.70
C LYS A 524 -11.04 22.21 0.19
N ARG A 525 -12.15 22.16 0.92
CA ARG A 525 -12.51 23.21 1.89
C ARG A 525 -11.49 23.32 3.01
N LEU A 526 -11.01 22.19 3.56
CA LEU A 526 -10.00 22.16 4.61
C LEU A 526 -8.73 22.88 4.16
N ILE A 527 -8.21 22.58 2.96
CA ILE A 527 -7.05 23.30 2.42
C ILE A 527 -7.34 24.80 2.30
N GLY A 528 -8.55 25.17 1.86
CA GLY A 528 -8.99 26.57 1.87
C GLY A 528 -8.98 27.22 3.26
N ASP A 529 -9.48 26.52 4.28
CA ASP A 529 -9.50 26.97 5.68
C ASP A 529 -8.07 27.16 6.22
N LEU A 530 -7.13 26.28 5.84
CA LEU A 530 -5.73 26.39 6.20
C LEU A 530 -5.05 27.60 5.53
N TYR A 531 -5.21 27.80 4.22
CA TYR A 531 -4.68 29.00 3.56
C TYR A 531 -5.25 30.28 4.15
N ARG A 532 -6.56 30.29 4.46
CA ARG A 532 -7.20 31.42 5.11
C ARG A 532 -6.57 31.72 6.47
N ARG A 533 -6.29 30.68 7.25
CA ARG A 533 -5.62 30.77 8.56
C ARG A 533 -4.20 31.30 8.47
N PHE A 534 -3.50 31.03 7.37
CA PHE A 534 -2.18 31.61 7.07
C PHE A 534 -2.26 33.02 6.46
N GLY A 535 -3.45 33.61 6.33
CA GLY A 535 -3.66 34.93 5.72
C GLY A 535 -3.67 34.96 4.20
N ASP A 536 -3.54 33.80 3.53
CA ASP A 536 -3.49 33.70 2.07
C ASP A 536 -4.90 33.57 1.47
N VAL A 537 -5.59 34.71 1.43
CA VAL A 537 -6.97 34.79 0.92
C VAL A 537 -7.07 34.38 -0.55
N LYS A 538 -6.03 34.65 -1.35
CA LYS A 538 -6.03 34.31 -2.78
C LYS A 538 -6.10 32.80 -2.99
N ASN A 539 -5.21 32.05 -2.33
CA ASN A 539 -5.22 30.58 -2.41
C ASN A 539 -6.41 29.98 -1.67
N ALA A 540 -6.83 30.55 -0.54
CA ALA A 540 -8.05 30.11 0.15
C ALA A 540 -9.27 30.17 -0.78
N LEU A 541 -9.50 31.30 -1.45
CA LEU A 541 -10.60 31.45 -2.41
C LEU A 541 -10.47 30.50 -3.60
N LYS A 542 -9.27 30.22 -4.10
CA LYS A 542 -9.07 29.21 -5.15
C LYS A 542 -9.60 27.84 -4.71
N TRP A 543 -9.24 27.41 -3.51
CA TRP A 543 -9.66 26.12 -2.95
C TRP A 543 -11.14 26.08 -2.59
N TYR A 544 -11.70 27.15 -2.03
CA TYR A 544 -13.14 27.25 -1.77
C TYR A 544 -13.97 27.23 -3.06
N ARG A 545 -13.49 27.82 -4.16
CA ARG A 545 -14.14 27.66 -5.49
C ARG A 545 -14.10 26.20 -5.93
N ALA A 546 -12.95 25.53 -5.81
CA ALA A 546 -12.81 24.11 -6.17
C ALA A 546 -13.67 23.18 -5.30
N ALA A 547 -14.04 23.65 -4.09
CA ALA A 547 -14.97 23.01 -3.16
C ALA A 547 -16.43 23.45 -3.36
N ASP A 548 -16.77 24.14 -4.45
CA ASP A 548 -18.13 24.58 -4.77
C ASP A 548 -18.80 25.33 -3.59
N MET A 549 -18.05 26.19 -2.90
CA MET A 549 -18.60 27.00 -1.81
C MET A 549 -19.55 28.08 -2.37
N PRO A 550 -20.69 28.37 -1.69
CA PRO A 550 -21.68 29.33 -2.18
C PRO A 550 -21.09 30.72 -2.44
N SER A 551 -21.63 31.44 -3.42
CA SER A 551 -21.19 32.81 -3.76
C SER A 551 -21.28 33.77 -2.57
N THR A 552 -22.28 33.62 -1.70
CA THR A 552 -22.43 34.38 -0.45
C THR A 552 -21.30 34.12 0.54
N PHE A 553 -20.88 32.86 0.70
CA PHE A 553 -19.70 32.50 1.48
C PHE A 553 -18.44 33.15 0.89
N MET A 554 -18.27 33.07 -0.43
CA MET A 554 -17.10 33.63 -1.12
C MET A 554 -17.05 35.16 -1.05
N ALA A 555 -18.20 35.83 -1.14
CA ALA A 555 -18.32 37.27 -0.95
C ALA A 555 -17.92 37.67 0.48
N ARG A 556 -18.40 36.90 1.47
CA ARG A 556 -18.02 37.10 2.87
C ARG A 556 -16.49 36.96 3.07
N ILE A 557 -15.87 35.91 2.57
CA ILE A 557 -14.40 35.72 2.68
C ILE A 557 -13.61 36.86 2.01
N ARG A 558 -14.11 37.44 0.91
CA ARG A 558 -13.48 38.59 0.25
C ARG A 558 -13.63 39.90 1.02
N ALA A 559 -14.77 40.07 1.70
CA ALA A 559 -15.08 41.27 2.46
C ALA A 559 -14.45 41.25 3.86
N GLU A 560 -14.25 40.07 4.44
CA GLU A 560 -13.59 39.88 5.72
C GLU A 560 -12.09 40.23 5.63
N ARG A 561 -11.56 40.85 6.69
CA ARG A 561 -10.13 41.09 6.83
C ARG A 561 -9.37 39.75 6.89
N PRO A 562 -8.23 39.60 6.17
CA PRO A 562 -7.42 38.38 6.21
C PRO A 562 -6.98 38.07 7.64
N LEU A 563 -7.24 36.84 8.12
CA LEU A 563 -6.95 36.43 9.50
C LEU A 563 -5.53 36.85 9.92
N PHE A 564 -5.42 37.44 11.10
CA PHE A 564 -4.14 37.95 11.60
C PHE A 564 -3.14 36.81 11.83
N HIS A 565 -1.92 36.98 11.30
CA HIS A 565 -0.87 35.94 11.28
C HIS A 565 0.55 36.48 11.47
N THR A 566 0.71 37.77 11.78
CA THR A 566 2.01 38.46 11.90
C THR A 566 2.39 38.74 13.35
N GLY A 567 1.76 38.04 14.30
CA GLY A 567 1.97 38.21 15.73
C GLY A 567 3.42 38.01 16.13
N THR A 568 3.94 38.96 16.93
CA THR A 568 5.31 38.91 17.47
C THR A 568 5.27 38.94 18.99
N VAL A 569 6.03 38.06 19.63
CA VAL A 569 6.21 38.02 21.08
C VAL A 569 7.69 38.06 21.38
N TYR A 570 8.10 38.90 22.32
CA TYR A 570 9.50 38.95 22.75
C TYR A 570 9.60 39.24 24.24
N GLY A 571 10.76 38.94 24.81
CA GLY A 571 11.05 39.18 26.22
C GLY A 571 12.49 38.80 26.55
N ILE A 572 12.85 38.92 27.82
CA ILE A 572 14.17 38.56 28.34
C ILE A 572 13.99 37.57 29.49
N LEU A 573 14.66 36.43 29.40
CA LEU A 573 14.77 35.47 30.49
C LEU A 573 16.03 35.71 31.31
N ARG A 574 15.88 35.70 32.63
CA ARG A 574 17.00 35.73 33.57
C ARG A 574 16.90 34.60 34.56
N LEU A 575 18.06 34.11 34.98
CA LEU A 575 18.22 33.15 36.07
C LEU A 575 19.07 33.78 37.15
N ASN A 576 18.52 33.92 38.36
CA ASN A 576 19.20 34.55 39.51
C ASN A 576 19.81 35.92 39.15
N GLY A 577 19.07 36.74 38.40
CA GLY A 577 19.47 38.08 37.97
C GLY A 577 20.43 38.14 36.78
N ARG A 578 20.89 37.00 36.25
CA ARG A 578 21.77 36.94 35.06
C ARG A 578 21.00 36.52 33.82
N PRO A 579 21.37 36.99 32.61
CA PRO A 579 20.84 36.47 31.34
C PRO A 579 20.83 34.94 31.29
N LEU A 580 19.67 34.36 30.97
CA LEU A 580 19.54 32.91 30.78
C LEU A 580 19.63 32.58 29.28
N ALA A 581 20.85 32.35 28.81
CA ALA A 581 21.15 32.07 27.40
C ALA A 581 20.99 30.58 27.04
N GLY A 582 20.67 30.30 25.76
CA GLY A 582 20.64 28.95 25.20
C GLY A 582 19.46 28.08 25.66
N VAL A 583 18.45 28.66 26.30
CA VAL A 583 17.24 27.95 26.72
C VAL A 583 16.12 28.15 25.72
N ARG A 584 15.19 27.19 25.64
CA ARG A 584 14.10 27.25 24.68
C ARG A 584 12.85 27.87 25.30
N VAL A 585 12.26 28.80 24.58
CA VAL A 585 10.97 29.41 24.92
C VAL A 585 9.96 28.99 23.85
N GLY A 586 8.85 28.40 24.28
CA GLY A 586 7.74 28.01 23.44
C GLY A 586 6.49 28.85 23.73
N ILE A 587 5.67 29.08 22.72
CA ILE A 587 4.35 29.68 22.87
C ILE A 587 3.27 28.64 22.59
N MET A 588 2.43 28.39 23.57
CA MET A 588 1.31 27.45 23.49
C MET A 588 -0.01 28.22 23.37
N PRO A 589 -0.86 27.93 22.38
CA PRO A 589 -2.17 28.54 22.27
C PRO A 589 -3.08 28.02 23.39
N TRP A 590 -3.86 28.94 23.93
CA TRP A 590 -4.98 28.67 24.83
C TRP A 590 -6.31 28.78 24.07
N ARG A 591 -6.40 29.74 23.15
CA ARG A 591 -7.52 29.94 22.22
C ARG A 591 -6.95 30.48 20.91
N LEU A 592 -7.49 30.04 19.78
CA LEU A 592 -7.15 30.58 18.46
C LEU A 592 -8.43 30.99 17.76
N ASN A 593 -8.39 32.10 17.03
CA ASN A 593 -9.50 32.50 16.18
C ASN A 593 -9.51 31.68 14.89
N GLY A 594 -10.70 31.38 14.36
CA GLY A 594 -10.87 30.70 13.08
C GLY A 594 -10.59 29.18 13.10
N LEU A 595 -10.58 28.54 14.27
CA LEU A 595 -10.52 27.09 14.36
C LEU A 595 -11.88 26.46 14.00
N PRO A 596 -11.90 25.30 13.32
CA PRO A 596 -13.08 24.46 13.25
C PRO A 596 -13.50 23.98 14.66
N PRO A 597 -14.80 23.77 14.94
CA PRO A 597 -15.29 23.39 16.28
C PRO A 597 -14.59 22.15 16.88
N LEU A 598 -14.28 21.14 16.06
CA LEU A 598 -13.56 19.95 16.51
C LEU A 598 -12.15 20.29 17.02
N GLN A 599 -11.46 21.23 16.37
CA GLN A 599 -10.11 21.66 16.74
C GLN A 599 -10.12 22.54 18.00
N GLU A 600 -11.20 23.31 18.22
CA GLU A 600 -11.38 24.07 19.47
C GLU A 600 -11.44 23.15 20.69
N VAL A 601 -12.19 22.04 20.60
CA VAL A 601 -12.28 21.05 21.67
C VAL A 601 -10.93 20.39 21.96
N LEU A 602 -10.18 20.04 20.90
CA LEU A 602 -8.85 19.46 21.07
C LEU A 602 -7.87 20.45 21.70
N LEU A 603 -7.89 21.72 21.26
CA LEU A 603 -7.05 22.77 21.82
C LEU A 603 -7.38 23.06 23.29
N ALA A 604 -8.66 23.03 23.67
CA ALA A 604 -9.08 23.22 25.05
C ALA A 604 -8.47 22.18 26.01
N ASN A 605 -8.21 20.96 25.51
CA ASN A 605 -7.58 19.87 26.26
C ASN A 605 -6.05 19.88 26.19
N ALA A 606 -5.43 20.73 25.36
CA ALA A 606 -4.00 20.73 25.11
C ALA A 606 -3.18 20.90 26.40
N PHE A 607 -3.59 21.83 27.27
CA PHE A 607 -2.90 22.08 28.54
C PHE A 607 -3.03 20.89 29.51
N HIS A 608 -4.19 20.24 29.53
CA HIS A 608 -4.39 19.02 30.30
C HIS A 608 -3.53 17.88 29.78
N GLU A 609 -3.33 17.74 28.47
CA GLU A 609 -2.50 16.67 27.90
C GLU A 609 -1.01 16.81 28.29
N VAL A 610 -0.50 18.05 28.40
CA VAL A 610 0.86 18.31 28.89
C VAL A 610 0.99 18.03 30.40
N LEU A 611 -0.08 18.23 31.16
CA LEU A 611 -0.09 18.00 32.62
C LEU A 611 -0.51 16.59 33.03
N ALA A 612 -1.20 15.86 32.16
CA ALA A 612 -1.86 14.62 32.51
C ALA A 612 -0.80 13.57 32.88
N PRO A 613 -0.88 12.96 34.07
CA PRO A 613 -0.07 11.80 34.42
C PRO A 613 -0.50 10.54 33.65
N SER A 614 -1.63 10.59 32.94
CA SER A 614 -2.29 9.47 32.29
C SER A 614 -2.01 9.46 30.78
N GLY A 615 -1.04 8.66 30.36
CA GLY A 615 -0.78 8.43 28.94
C GLY A 615 0.19 7.29 28.68
N ASN A 616 -0.15 6.05 29.10
CA ASN A 616 0.24 4.71 28.57
C ASN A 616 1.65 4.44 27.98
N GLY A 617 2.64 5.31 28.15
CA GLY A 617 4.03 4.97 27.87
C GLY A 617 4.55 4.13 29.03
N PRO A 618 4.99 2.88 28.82
CA PRO A 618 5.43 1.98 29.91
C PRO A 618 6.64 2.50 30.71
N LEU A 619 7.21 3.64 30.29
CA LEU A 619 8.44 4.22 30.83
C LEU A 619 8.25 5.59 31.50
N PHE A 620 7.05 6.19 31.46
CA PHE A 620 6.86 7.58 31.91
C PHE A 620 6.24 7.63 33.32
N PRO A 621 6.92 8.26 34.31
CA PRO A 621 6.33 8.53 35.62
C PRO A 621 5.26 9.65 35.56
N PRO A 622 4.48 9.87 36.63
CA PRO A 622 3.56 11.01 36.74
C PRO A 622 4.27 12.37 36.57
N PHE A 623 3.63 13.32 35.87
CA PHE A 623 4.20 14.65 35.52
C PHE A 623 5.42 14.63 34.58
N HIS A 624 5.52 13.56 33.78
CA HIS A 624 6.41 13.48 32.63
C HIS A 624 5.56 13.46 31.35
N PRO A 625 5.28 14.63 30.73
CA PRO A 625 4.49 14.68 29.51
C PRO A 625 5.10 13.77 28.45
N ILE A 626 4.23 13.01 27.78
CA ILE A 626 4.64 12.30 26.58
C ILE A 626 5.17 13.32 25.56
N PRO A 627 6.24 13.00 24.83
CA PRO A 627 6.81 13.86 23.78
C PRO A 627 5.76 14.47 22.84
N PHE A 628 4.76 13.68 22.47
CA PHE A 628 3.66 14.08 21.60
C PHE A 628 2.82 15.25 22.15
N ALA A 629 2.73 15.44 23.48
CA ALA A 629 1.99 16.54 24.08
C ALA A 629 2.59 17.92 23.77
N PHE A 630 3.91 17.99 23.50
CA PHE A 630 4.56 19.25 23.11
C PHE A 630 4.25 19.69 21.67
N ARG A 631 3.52 18.88 20.88
CA ARG A 631 3.03 19.28 19.56
C ARG A 631 2.17 20.55 19.62
N TRP A 632 1.57 20.83 20.77
CA TRP A 632 0.70 21.98 20.99
C TRP A 632 1.43 23.33 20.97
N ILE A 633 2.77 23.35 20.99
CA ILE A 633 3.54 24.60 20.97
C ILE A 633 3.55 25.16 19.54
N SER A 634 2.90 26.30 19.34
CA SER A 634 2.76 26.96 18.03
C SER A 634 4.09 27.37 17.41
N GLY A 635 4.97 27.95 18.23
CA GLY A 635 6.28 28.45 17.81
C GLY A 635 7.23 28.52 18.98
N SER A 636 8.53 28.51 18.69
CA SER A 636 9.57 28.58 19.70
C SER A 636 10.76 29.39 19.23
N ASP A 637 11.58 29.81 20.18
CA ASP A 637 12.87 30.44 19.95
C ASP A 637 13.88 29.99 21.03
N VAL A 638 15.16 30.18 20.78
CA VAL A 638 16.23 29.92 21.75
C VAL A 638 16.81 31.25 22.20
N THR A 639 16.93 31.45 23.52
CA THR A 639 17.43 32.70 24.06
C THR A 639 18.87 32.97 23.63
N ASP A 640 19.14 34.22 23.26
CA ASP A 640 20.48 34.70 22.91
C ASP A 640 21.38 34.87 24.15
N SER A 641 22.58 35.42 23.96
CA SER A 641 23.52 35.71 25.06
C SER A 641 22.99 36.69 26.10
N ASN A 642 22.00 37.52 25.75
CA ASN A 642 21.34 38.46 26.65
C ASN A 642 20.09 37.86 27.31
N GLY A 643 19.79 36.58 27.05
CA GLY A 643 18.57 35.92 27.50
C GLY A 643 17.34 36.37 26.71
N ALA A 644 17.50 37.14 25.64
CA ALA A 644 16.40 37.65 24.85
C ALA A 644 15.89 36.57 23.88
N PHE A 645 14.57 36.56 23.64
CA PHE A 645 13.92 35.70 22.65
C PHE A 645 12.91 36.51 21.84
N ARG A 646 12.64 36.06 20.61
CA ARG A 646 11.65 36.67 19.72
C ARG A 646 10.98 35.62 18.84
N ILE A 647 9.68 35.42 19.07
CA ILE A 647 8.85 34.46 18.34
C ILE A 647 7.90 35.25 17.43
N GLN A 648 7.81 34.88 16.15
CA GLN A 648 7.11 35.63 15.11
C GLN A 648 6.09 34.77 14.36
N ASN A 649 5.26 35.44 13.56
CA ASN A 649 4.23 34.83 12.70
C ASN A 649 3.18 34.04 13.48
N LEU A 650 2.88 34.48 14.71
CA LEU A 650 1.80 33.90 15.50
C LEU A 650 0.45 34.39 14.98
N THR A 651 -0.54 33.50 14.98
CA THR A 651 -1.91 33.81 14.55
C THR A 651 -2.71 34.55 15.60
N GLU A 652 -3.91 34.98 15.25
CA GLU A 652 -4.82 35.60 16.21
C GLU A 652 -5.25 34.61 17.29
N GLY A 653 -5.12 35.01 18.55
CA GLY A 653 -5.47 34.15 19.66
C GLY A 653 -4.94 34.60 21.00
N GLN A 654 -5.16 33.73 21.98
CA GLN A 654 -4.63 33.85 23.34
C GLN A 654 -3.60 32.76 23.57
N TYR A 655 -2.51 33.13 24.22
CA TYR A 655 -1.32 32.31 24.30
C TYR A 655 -0.74 32.29 25.71
N ARG A 656 0.12 31.29 25.96
CA ARG A 656 0.91 31.11 27.17
C ARG A 656 2.36 30.80 26.82
N VAL A 657 3.23 31.14 27.75
CA VAL A 657 4.65 30.86 27.64
C VAL A 657 4.96 29.49 28.24
N VAL A 658 5.91 28.79 27.63
CA VAL A 658 6.51 27.55 28.10
C VAL A 658 8.02 27.73 28.05
N VAL A 659 8.76 27.33 29.09
CA VAL A 659 10.23 27.50 29.14
C VAL A 659 10.90 26.17 29.48
N GLU A 660 11.82 25.72 28.62
CA GLU A 660 12.68 24.55 28.85
C GLU A 660 13.95 24.99 29.58
N LEU A 661 14.14 24.58 30.83
CA LEU A 661 15.30 24.94 31.65
C LEU A 661 16.54 24.12 31.24
N PRO A 662 17.76 24.64 31.54
CA PRO A 662 18.98 23.90 31.28
C PRO A 662 19.04 22.61 32.12
N PRO A 663 19.73 21.56 31.64
CA PRO A 663 19.83 20.27 32.34
C PRO A 663 20.38 20.33 33.77
N SER A 664 21.14 21.38 34.09
CA SER A 664 21.69 21.63 35.43
C SER A 664 20.62 22.02 36.46
N ILE A 665 19.41 22.37 36.02
CA ILE A 665 18.30 22.74 36.89
C ILE A 665 17.25 21.63 36.81
N GLN A 666 17.17 20.84 37.87
CA GLN A 666 16.18 19.77 38.01
C GLN A 666 15.24 20.11 39.17
N LEU A 667 13.96 20.24 38.81
CA LEU A 667 12.87 20.60 39.71
C LEU A 667 12.02 19.37 40.04
N ASN A 668 11.48 19.33 41.24
CA ASN A 668 10.48 18.35 41.67
C ASN A 668 9.10 18.76 41.12
N PRO A 669 8.48 17.98 40.22
CA PRO A 669 7.13 18.29 39.74
C PRO A 669 6.05 17.95 40.79
N PRO A 670 4.84 18.53 40.69
CA PRO A 670 4.45 19.62 39.80
C PRO A 670 4.85 21.01 40.30
N PHE A 671 5.33 21.12 41.54
CA PHE A 671 5.75 22.35 42.18
C PHE A 671 7.05 22.13 42.95
N ASP A 672 8.04 23.00 42.72
CA ASP A 672 9.29 23.00 43.47
C ASP A 672 9.44 24.31 44.26
N PRO A 673 9.51 24.29 45.60
CA PRO A 673 9.66 25.51 46.39
C PRO A 673 11.00 26.23 46.15
N ARG A 674 11.97 25.58 45.48
CA ARG A 674 13.25 26.19 45.10
C ARG A 674 13.12 27.17 43.94
N ILE A 675 12.02 27.12 43.17
CA ILE A 675 11.78 28.06 42.09
C ILE A 675 10.83 29.17 42.53
N ARG A 676 11.23 30.41 42.26
CA ARG A 676 10.36 31.57 42.36
C ARG A 676 10.49 32.36 41.08
N VAL A 677 9.38 32.70 40.44
CA VAL A 677 9.40 33.56 39.26
C VAL A 677 8.85 34.93 39.64
N MET A 678 9.61 35.97 39.32
CA MET A 678 9.17 37.35 39.40
C MET A 678 8.71 37.79 38.01
N ASN A 679 7.60 38.53 37.96
CA ASN A 679 6.90 38.91 36.73
C ASN A 679 6.55 37.69 35.84
N PRO A 680 5.84 36.68 36.38
CA PRO A 680 5.43 35.54 35.57
C PRO A 680 4.57 36.05 34.40
N PRO A 681 4.86 35.63 33.15
CA PRO A 681 4.08 36.03 31.98
C PRO A 681 2.63 35.55 32.15
N LEU A 682 1.71 36.50 32.22
CA LEU A 682 0.28 36.22 32.17
C LEU A 682 -0.12 35.81 30.75
N PRO A 683 -1.26 35.10 30.58
CA PRO A 683 -1.80 34.87 29.25
C PRO A 683 -1.97 36.18 28.49
N PHE A 684 -1.51 36.20 27.25
CA PHE A 684 -1.53 37.39 26.41
C PHE A 684 -2.31 37.13 25.12
N SER A 685 -2.83 38.19 24.53
CA SER A 685 -3.62 38.12 23.30
C SER A 685 -2.85 38.78 22.16
N LEU A 686 -2.88 38.15 20.99
CA LEU A 686 -2.42 38.72 19.74
C LEU A 686 -3.61 38.88 18.80
N HIS A 687 -3.76 40.08 18.26
CA HIS A 687 -4.84 40.46 17.35
C HIS A 687 -4.43 41.73 16.59
N TYR A 688 -5.26 42.20 15.66
CA TYR A 688 -4.90 43.33 14.79
C TYR A 688 -4.50 44.63 15.51
N ALA A 689 -5.10 44.89 16.67
CA ALA A 689 -4.80 46.08 17.48
C ALA A 689 -3.59 45.87 18.42
N ASN A 690 -3.23 44.62 18.71
CA ASN A 690 -2.08 44.27 19.54
C ASN A 690 -1.25 43.20 18.83
N GLN A 691 -0.45 43.63 17.87
CA GLN A 691 0.30 42.73 16.99
C GLN A 691 1.61 42.26 17.62
N THR A 692 2.08 42.99 18.63
CA THR A 692 3.38 42.78 19.24
C THR A 692 3.24 42.84 20.75
N VAL A 693 3.64 41.77 21.45
CA VAL A 693 3.60 41.67 22.91
C VAL A 693 5.02 41.61 23.45
N ASN A 694 5.36 42.58 24.30
CA ASN A 694 6.56 42.55 25.12
C ASN A 694 6.22 41.92 26.48
N LEU A 695 6.84 40.80 26.80
CA LEU A 695 6.67 40.11 28.09
C LEU A 695 7.57 40.69 29.19
N GLY A 696 8.41 41.66 28.85
CA GLY A 696 9.35 42.28 29.77
C GLY A 696 10.46 41.33 30.19
N ILE A 697 10.92 41.48 31.43
CA ILE A 697 11.94 40.63 32.04
C ILE A 697 11.22 39.60 32.91
N ILE A 698 11.44 38.33 32.60
CA ILE A 698 10.96 37.19 33.38
C ILE A 698 12.14 36.68 34.20
N ASP A 699 12.12 37.02 35.49
CA ASP A 699 13.20 36.70 36.42
C ASP A 699 12.91 35.39 37.14
N ILE A 700 13.65 34.34 36.80
CA ILE A 700 13.59 33.03 37.43
C ILE A 700 14.63 32.97 38.54
N PHE A 701 14.20 32.79 39.77
CA PHE A 701 15.06 32.54 40.91
C PHE A 701 15.06 31.04 41.22
N TYR A 702 16.25 30.44 41.21
CA TYR A 702 16.45 29.05 41.57
C TYR A 702 17.45 28.97 42.73
N ARG A 703 16.96 28.51 43.89
CA ARG A 703 17.83 28.12 45.00
C ARG A 703 18.35 26.73 44.70
N GLY A 704 19.67 26.60 44.49
CA GLY A 704 20.31 25.32 44.20
C GLY A 704 19.95 24.24 45.23
N PRO A 705 20.28 22.96 44.96
CA PRO A 705 20.08 21.90 45.95
C PRO A 705 20.74 22.34 47.26
N VAL A 706 19.94 22.39 48.34
CA VAL A 706 20.47 22.64 49.67
C VAL A 706 21.44 21.49 49.92
N ALA A 707 22.74 21.80 50.01
CA ALA A 707 23.72 20.80 50.41
C ALA A 707 23.20 20.21 51.72
N THR A 708 22.90 18.91 51.70
CA THR A 708 22.55 18.19 52.92
C THR A 708 23.62 18.55 53.94
N PRO A 709 23.27 19.10 55.12
CA PRO A 709 24.27 19.41 56.13
C PRO A 709 25.07 18.13 56.33
N ARG A 710 26.39 18.19 56.09
CA ARG A 710 27.29 17.09 56.45
C ARG A 710 26.97 16.77 57.90
N SER A 711 26.38 15.61 58.17
CA SER A 711 26.21 15.13 59.53
C SER A 711 27.59 15.16 60.17
N ALA A 712 27.77 16.10 61.09
CA ALA A 712 28.95 16.18 61.93
C ALA A 712 28.85 15.01 62.91
N THR A 713 29.27 13.83 62.50
CA THR A 713 29.44 12.71 63.42
C THR A 713 30.62 11.85 62.99
N GLN A 714 31.56 11.74 63.94
CA GLN A 714 32.66 10.78 64.05
C GLN A 714 33.99 11.15 63.38
N SER A 715 34.58 12.25 63.83
CA SER A 715 36.01 12.26 64.14
C SER A 715 36.19 11.87 65.63
N LEU A 716 36.33 10.58 65.89
CA LEU A 716 36.92 10.07 67.13
C LEU A 716 38.31 9.53 66.77
N PRO A 717 39.39 10.03 67.36
CA PRO A 717 40.72 9.50 67.10
C PRO A 717 40.87 8.17 67.83
N SER A 718 40.92 7.06 67.09
CA SER A 718 41.31 5.76 67.65
C SER A 718 42.84 5.69 67.72
N THR A 719 43.40 6.12 68.84
CA THR A 719 44.72 5.69 69.30
C THR A 719 44.60 4.35 70.01
N SER A 720 45.01 3.27 69.36
CA SER A 720 45.85 2.24 69.98
C SER A 720 46.30 1.23 68.91
N GLY A 721 47.60 1.20 68.67
CA GLY A 721 48.23 0.15 67.89
C GLY A 721 48.47 -1.10 68.73
N ARG A 722 48.49 -2.26 68.07
CA ARG A 722 49.56 -3.24 68.23
C ARG A 722 49.65 -4.16 66.99
N PRO A 723 50.85 -4.66 66.66
CA PRO A 723 51.19 -5.17 65.33
C PRO A 723 51.18 -6.71 65.23
N GLY A 724 51.08 -7.19 63.99
CA GLY A 724 51.80 -8.37 63.49
C GLY A 724 51.07 -9.72 63.55
N ALA A 725 50.75 -10.27 62.37
CA ALA A 725 51.35 -11.48 61.78
C ALA A 725 50.46 -12.05 60.66
N GLU A 726 51.08 -12.33 59.51
CA GLU A 726 50.59 -13.11 58.35
C GLU A 726 50.29 -14.59 58.70
N PRO A 727 49.69 -15.42 57.81
CA PRO A 727 49.30 -15.17 56.42
C PRO A 727 47.78 -15.21 56.13
#